data_AF-A0AAD9SF09-F1
#
_entry.id   AF-A0AAD9SF09-F1
#
_cell.length_a   1.000
_cell.length_b   1.000
_cell.length_c   1.000
_cell.angle_alpha   90.00
_cell.angle_beta   90.00
_cell.angle_gamma   90.00
#
_symmetry.space_group_name_H-M   'P 1'
#
loop_
_entity.id
_entity.type
_entity.pdbx_description
1 polymer ?
#
loop_
_entity_poly.entity_id
_entity_poly.type
_entity_poly.pdbx_seq_one_letter_code
_entity_poly.pdbx_strand_id
1 'polypeptide(L)'
;MDGYGHRPLSFSDRRASLYSSEDVVMGNGNHTIKIPQPRPPRGPPTPSMSTPAADFDQTLTGSPPPPPTPAASPGPTHAQPDWSDAADDEDIFLAQCRQHFQTCNGPQRTRILADLLNLCTSQQLSFVHQFVSPLLKKDPFTSLPDELCLRILSFIDDPKVLARASQVSRRWRDLLSDDMTWKNLCVKHDYGRRLSEVGTTVPLYASRPGAQPLVSLDTPFSNHMHSFPGALPTATGMSASRSLDGSDSSSRPKLRSYKSHFKQRYLVDAAWRTGGKATTRAITQDGGVVTSLHLTPRYIIVALDNAKIHVFDTEGNALRVLQGHVMGVWAMVPWEDILVSGGCDRDVRVWDLSTGNCVHTLRGHTSTVRCLKMSDAKTAISGSRDTTLRVWNIETGVCRNVLVGHQASVRCLEIKGDIVVSGSYDTTAKVWSISEGRCLHTLQGHYSQIYAIAFDGARVATGSLDTSVRIWNANTGECQAVLQGHTSLVGQLQMRGDTLVTGGSDGSVRVWSLSKFVPIHRLAAHDNSVTSLQFDDTRVVSGGSDGRVKVWDLKTGHLVRELIAQGEAVWRVAFEDEKCVAMALRNNRTIMESDDEPFSVSLSDESFETYELDPPPYTIEVTKKELKQMYYDMVVTRQMEMAADRLYKEKKIRGFCHLSTGQEAVATGIEHAITKEDDVITAYRCHGYALMRGASVRSIIGELLGRRQGIAYGKGGSMHMFAKNFYGGNGIVGAQVPVGAGLAFAHKYTGRKKSSIILYGDGASNQGQVFEAFNMAKLWNLPALFGCENNKYGMGTAAARSSALTDYYKRGQYIPGLKVNGMDVLAVKAAVKYGKQWTDADNGPLVLEYVTYRYGGHSMSDPGTTYRTREEIQRMRSTNDPISGLKKHILEWEVASEDELKTIDKDARNHVNEEVAIAEAMPVPEATPQILYEDIYVRGSEPPFIRGRVPEENFYFA
;
A
#
# COMPACT_ATOMS: atom_id res chain seq x y z
N MET A 1 61.53 -9.06 51.21
CA MET A 1 61.58 -7.77 50.51
C MET A 1 61.06 -7.99 49.11
N ASP A 2 60.09 -7.16 48.74
CA ASP A 2 59.70 -6.66 47.41
C ASP A 2 59.45 -7.63 46.23
N GLY A 3 58.41 -7.31 45.44
CA GLY A 3 58.33 -7.72 44.03
C GLY A 3 57.01 -8.30 43.54
N TYR A 4 56.00 -7.44 43.36
CA TYR A 4 54.76 -7.64 42.57
C TYR A 4 54.74 -8.71 41.45
N GLY A 5 53.58 -9.35 41.26
CA GLY A 5 53.09 -9.67 39.91
C GLY A 5 52.18 -10.89 39.74
N HIS A 6 50.96 -10.65 39.23
CA HIS A 6 50.02 -11.61 38.62
C HIS A 6 49.31 -12.71 39.46
N ARG A 7 47.99 -12.83 39.21
CA ARG A 7 47.16 -14.02 39.48
C ARG A 7 47.69 -15.25 38.72
N PRO A 8 47.40 -16.48 39.17
CA PRO A 8 46.52 -17.33 38.35
C PRO A 8 45.70 -18.45 39.06
N LEU A 9 44.60 -18.88 38.41
CA LEU A 9 43.99 -20.25 38.43
C LEU A 9 43.55 -20.81 39.83
N SER A 10 42.96 -21.99 40.05
CA SER A 10 42.54 -23.20 39.29
C SER A 10 41.26 -23.75 39.98
N PHE A 11 40.21 -24.25 39.31
CA PHE A 11 39.99 -25.62 38.77
C PHE A 11 40.21 -26.84 39.71
N SER A 12 39.15 -27.68 39.77
CA SER A 12 39.04 -29.13 40.08
C SER A 12 39.08 -29.72 41.52
N ASP A 13 37.99 -30.45 41.81
CA ASP A 13 37.85 -31.77 42.48
C ASP A 13 37.83 -32.00 44.02
N ARG A 14 36.71 -32.66 44.42
CA ARG A 14 36.51 -33.74 45.44
C ARG A 14 36.34 -33.45 46.95
N ARG A 15 35.16 -33.91 47.41
CA ARG A 15 34.82 -34.68 48.64
C ARG A 15 34.87 -34.03 50.06
N ALA A 16 33.64 -33.88 50.59
CA ALA A 16 33.07 -34.64 51.73
C ALA A 16 33.04 -34.07 53.18
N SER A 17 32.00 -34.53 53.89
CA SER A 17 31.64 -34.31 55.32
C SER A 17 31.06 -32.90 55.65
N LEU A 18 30.09 -32.75 56.55
CA LEU A 18 29.62 -33.63 57.64
C LEU A 18 28.08 -33.93 57.61
N TYR A 19 27.75 -35.16 58.03
CA TYR A 19 26.76 -35.61 59.06
C TYR A 19 25.53 -34.73 59.42
N SER A 20 24.35 -35.27 59.73
CA SER A 20 23.90 -36.69 59.89
C SER A 20 22.37 -36.86 59.71
N SER A 21 21.90 -38.13 59.65
CA SER A 21 20.69 -38.74 60.28
C SER A 21 19.37 -37.94 60.43
N GLU A 22 18.16 -38.48 60.34
CA GLU A 22 17.58 -39.79 59.95
C GLU A 22 16.04 -39.61 59.89
N ASP A 23 15.34 -40.57 59.29
CA ASP A 23 13.99 -41.04 59.60
C ASP A 23 12.70 -40.17 59.63
N VAL A 24 11.78 -40.60 58.74
CA VAL A 24 10.39 -41.09 58.95
C VAL A 24 9.41 -40.38 59.92
N VAL A 25 8.14 -40.32 59.45
CA VAL A 25 6.84 -40.51 60.17
C VAL A 25 5.84 -39.35 60.00
N MET A 26 4.59 -39.73 59.67
CA MET A 26 3.41 -38.86 59.61
C MET A 26 2.90 -38.49 61.02
N GLY A 27 2.38 -37.26 61.20
CA GLY A 27 1.70 -36.85 62.43
C GLY A 27 0.56 -35.85 62.20
N ASN A 28 -0.68 -36.29 62.39
CA ASN A 28 -1.85 -35.41 62.49
C ASN A 28 -1.78 -34.53 63.75
N GLY A 29 -2.34 -33.32 63.69
CA GLY A 29 -2.48 -32.47 64.88
C GLY A 29 -3.38 -31.24 64.67
N ASN A 30 -4.68 -31.37 64.94
CA ASN A 30 -5.55 -30.22 65.15
C ASN A 30 -5.13 -29.46 66.42
N HIS A 31 -5.15 -28.11 66.40
CA HIS A 31 -5.95 -27.32 67.36
C HIS A 31 -6.01 -25.82 67.03
N THR A 32 -7.18 -25.25 67.28
CA THR A 32 -7.55 -23.82 67.17
C THR A 32 -7.25 -23.03 68.45
N ILE A 33 -7.02 -21.69 68.37
CA ILE A 33 -7.80 -20.60 69.06
C ILE A 33 -7.15 -19.18 68.99
N LYS A 34 -7.93 -18.20 68.48
CA LYS A 34 -8.08 -16.73 68.72
C LYS A 34 -6.89 -15.75 69.03
N ILE A 35 -6.64 -14.84 68.07
CA ILE A 35 -6.70 -13.34 68.06
C ILE A 35 -6.41 -12.54 69.37
N PRO A 36 -5.47 -11.54 69.37
CA PRO A 36 -5.83 -10.09 69.30
C PRO A 36 -4.89 -9.16 68.49
N GLN A 37 -5.40 -8.00 68.01
CA GLN A 37 -4.64 -6.86 67.45
C GLN A 37 -4.14 -5.89 68.56
N PRO A 38 -3.08 -5.07 68.35
CA PRO A 38 -3.27 -3.67 67.92
C PRO A 38 -2.18 -3.07 66.97
N ARG A 39 -2.33 -1.78 66.61
CA ARG A 39 -1.60 -1.00 65.57
C ARG A 39 -0.16 -0.56 65.95
N PRO A 40 0.72 -0.24 64.96
CA PRO A 40 1.99 0.47 65.16
C PRO A 40 1.89 2.03 64.98
N PRO A 41 2.89 2.81 65.47
CA PRO A 41 2.87 4.28 65.50
C PRO A 41 3.68 4.98 64.37
N ARG A 42 3.59 6.33 64.31
CA ARG A 42 4.31 7.23 63.38
C ARG A 42 5.74 7.59 63.86
N GLY A 43 6.61 7.99 62.93
CA GLY A 43 7.84 8.75 63.18
C GLY A 43 8.19 9.72 62.01
N PRO A 44 8.88 10.87 62.23
CA PRO A 44 9.13 11.91 61.21
C PRO A 44 10.65 12.13 60.95
N PRO A 45 11.15 13.32 60.53
CA PRO A 45 11.25 13.81 59.15
C PRO A 45 12.70 14.07 58.67
N THR A 46 12.89 14.46 57.40
CA THR A 46 14.19 14.81 56.78
C THR A 46 14.43 16.32 56.60
N PRO A 47 15.69 16.81 56.69
CA PRO A 47 16.07 18.21 56.47
C PRO A 47 16.47 18.55 55.02
N SER A 48 16.89 19.81 54.79
CA SER A 48 16.89 20.56 53.52
C SER A 48 18.29 20.94 52.96
N MET A 49 18.29 21.75 51.88
CA MET A 49 19.40 22.57 51.31
C MET A 49 20.37 21.85 50.32
N SER A 50 20.97 22.47 49.28
CA SER A 50 20.67 23.71 48.49
C SER A 50 21.70 23.91 47.35
N THR A 51 21.30 24.45 46.17
CA THR A 51 22.12 25.24 45.17
C THR A 51 23.37 24.61 44.49
N PRO A 52 23.98 25.21 43.43
CA PRO A 52 23.51 26.15 42.38
C PRO A 52 23.89 25.70 40.93
N ALA A 53 23.77 26.60 39.94
CA ALA A 53 23.98 26.38 38.49
C ALA A 53 25.38 26.80 37.95
N ALA A 54 25.66 26.48 36.67
CA ALA A 54 26.77 27.03 35.87
C ALA A 54 26.48 27.01 34.34
N ASP A 55 26.07 28.17 33.79
CA ASP A 55 26.69 28.94 32.69
C ASP A 55 27.31 28.34 31.39
N PHE A 56 26.95 28.99 30.25
CA PHE A 56 27.68 29.23 28.98
C PHE A 56 28.10 28.01 28.10
N ASP A 57 28.19 28.06 26.76
CA ASP A 57 27.85 29.03 25.70
C ASP A 57 27.75 28.27 24.34
N GLN A 58 27.01 28.76 23.34
CA GLN A 58 27.39 28.59 21.92
C GLN A 58 26.54 29.41 20.93
N THR A 59 27.22 30.08 20.01
CA THR A 59 26.63 31.01 19.03
C THR A 59 26.73 30.52 17.57
N LEU A 60 25.63 30.71 16.83
CA LEU A 60 25.56 31.14 15.42
C LEU A 60 26.39 30.43 14.32
N THR A 61 25.73 29.51 13.60
CA THR A 61 25.51 29.60 12.13
C THR A 61 24.13 28.96 11.84
N GLY A 62 23.34 29.29 10.81
CA GLY A 62 23.51 30.25 9.71
C GLY A 62 22.61 29.85 8.53
N SER A 63 21.28 29.96 8.65
CA SER A 63 20.32 29.66 7.58
C SER A 63 19.12 30.60 7.63
N PRO A 64 18.63 31.12 6.49
CA PRO A 64 17.46 32.00 6.49
C PRO A 64 16.20 31.18 6.86
N PRO A 65 15.28 31.73 7.69
CA PRO A 65 14.04 31.04 8.00
C PRO A 65 13.18 30.85 6.73
N PRO A 66 12.39 29.77 6.64
CA PRO A 66 11.45 29.59 5.54
C PRO A 66 10.44 30.76 5.50
N PRO A 67 9.90 31.12 4.32
CA PRO A 67 8.90 32.17 4.22
C PRO A 67 7.70 31.84 5.13
N PRO A 68 7.11 32.83 5.81
CA PRO A 68 6.10 32.59 6.82
C PRO A 68 4.91 31.83 6.21
N THR A 69 4.58 30.69 6.81
CA THR A 69 3.36 29.93 6.51
C THR A 69 2.17 30.89 6.51
N PRO A 70 1.28 30.87 5.49
CA PRO A 70 0.08 31.71 5.51
C PRO A 70 -0.68 31.45 6.80
N ALA A 71 -0.80 32.49 7.65
CA ALA A 71 -1.50 32.38 8.92
C ALA A 71 -2.91 31.85 8.67
N ALA A 72 -3.35 30.90 9.50
CA ALA A 72 -4.69 30.33 9.40
C ALA A 72 -5.74 31.46 9.39
N SER A 73 -6.75 31.34 8.51
CA SER A 73 -7.92 32.21 8.55
C SER A 73 -8.56 32.12 9.95
N PRO A 74 -8.91 33.24 10.59
CA PRO A 74 -9.47 33.19 11.94
C PRO A 74 -10.77 32.39 11.97
N GLY A 75 -10.85 31.41 12.87
CA GLY A 75 -12.13 30.80 13.24
C GLY A 75 -12.97 31.80 14.06
N PRO A 76 -14.29 31.57 14.24
CA PRO A 76 -15.18 32.52 14.89
C PRO A 76 -14.94 32.74 16.40
N THR A 77 -13.97 32.03 16.99
CA THR A 77 -13.74 31.95 18.44
C THR A 77 -12.25 32.14 18.74
N HIS A 78 -11.81 33.41 18.83
CA HIS A 78 -10.66 33.71 19.68
C HIS A 78 -11.08 33.45 21.13
N ALA A 79 -10.28 32.70 21.88
CA ALA A 79 -10.41 32.64 23.33
C ALA A 79 -10.29 34.07 23.88
N GLN A 80 -11.18 34.44 24.81
CA GLN A 80 -11.02 35.70 25.55
C GLN A 80 -9.70 35.62 26.36
N PRO A 81 -8.98 36.73 26.52
CA PRO A 81 -7.89 36.79 27.49
C PRO A 81 -8.42 36.43 28.88
N ASP A 82 -7.60 35.76 29.69
CA ASP A 82 -7.86 35.66 31.12
C ASP A 82 -7.53 37.01 31.78
N TRP A 83 -8.45 37.50 32.61
CA TRP A 83 -8.35 38.78 33.29
C TRP A 83 -8.14 38.62 34.80
N SER A 84 -7.80 37.40 35.26
CA SER A 84 -7.67 37.02 36.69
C SER A 84 -6.69 37.86 37.54
N ASP A 85 -5.77 38.61 36.91
CA ASP A 85 -4.87 39.56 37.59
C ASP A 85 -5.43 41.01 37.67
N ALA A 86 -6.56 41.31 37.01
CA ALA A 86 -7.28 42.59 37.12
C ALA A 86 -8.37 42.47 38.20
N ALA A 87 -8.49 43.47 39.08
CA ALA A 87 -9.38 43.38 40.24
C ALA A 87 -10.87 43.33 39.82
N ASP A 88 -11.65 42.46 40.48
CA ASP A 88 -13.06 42.16 40.17
C ASP A 88 -14.00 43.39 40.11
N ASP A 89 -13.60 44.53 40.69
CA ASP A 89 -14.38 45.77 40.70
C ASP A 89 -14.35 46.55 39.36
N GLU A 90 -13.42 46.26 38.42
CA GLU A 90 -13.30 47.02 37.16
C GLU A 90 -14.41 46.73 36.12
N ASP A 91 -15.09 45.58 36.21
CA ASP A 91 -16.00 45.11 35.16
C ASP A 91 -17.26 45.99 35.01
N ILE A 92 -17.71 46.64 36.10
CA ILE A 92 -18.83 47.60 36.07
C ILE A 92 -18.46 48.86 35.26
N PHE A 93 -17.24 49.37 35.41
CA PHE A 93 -16.76 50.53 34.66
C PHE A 93 -16.56 50.19 33.18
N LEU A 94 -15.95 49.05 32.89
CA LEU A 94 -15.76 48.57 31.51
C LEU A 94 -17.10 48.29 30.80
N ALA A 95 -18.13 47.82 31.51
CA ALA A 95 -19.49 47.68 30.98
C ALA A 95 -20.10 49.05 30.61
N GLN A 96 -19.96 50.07 31.47
CA GLN A 96 -20.44 51.42 31.18
C GLN A 96 -19.70 52.06 29.98
N CYS A 97 -18.37 51.92 29.92
CA CYS A 97 -17.58 52.37 28.77
C CYS A 97 -17.99 51.68 27.46
N ARG A 98 -18.27 50.36 27.51
CA ARG A 98 -18.76 49.60 26.36
C ARG A 98 -20.12 50.11 25.87
N GLN A 99 -21.05 50.38 26.79
CA GLN A 99 -22.37 50.94 26.47
C GLN A 99 -22.26 52.37 25.91
N HIS A 100 -21.39 53.21 26.46
CA HIS A 100 -21.14 54.55 25.92
C HIS A 100 -20.57 54.50 24.50
N PHE A 101 -19.53 53.71 24.27
CA PHE A 101 -18.89 53.54 22.94
C PHE A 101 -19.88 53.03 21.88
N GLN A 102 -20.81 52.14 22.26
CA GLN A 102 -21.90 51.69 21.39
C GLN A 102 -22.89 52.80 21.00
N THR A 103 -23.13 53.80 21.86
CA THR A 103 -24.01 54.94 21.54
C THR A 103 -23.33 56.07 20.76
N CYS A 104 -22.00 56.15 20.75
CA CYS A 104 -21.25 57.15 19.98
C CYS A 104 -21.35 56.96 18.45
N ASN A 105 -21.27 58.06 17.70
CA ASN A 105 -21.18 58.05 16.23
C ASN A 105 -19.75 57.76 15.73
N GLY A 106 -19.58 57.55 14.41
CA GLY A 106 -18.31 57.16 13.80
C GLY A 106 -17.12 58.05 14.20
N PRO A 107 -17.14 59.38 13.94
CA PRO A 107 -16.08 60.30 14.35
C PRO A 107 -15.78 60.29 15.85
N GLN A 108 -16.81 60.20 16.71
CA GLN A 108 -16.64 60.11 18.16
C GLN A 108 -15.90 58.81 18.57
N ARG A 109 -16.29 57.67 17.99
CA ARG A 109 -15.61 56.38 18.23
C ARG A 109 -14.16 56.41 17.77
N THR A 110 -13.87 56.95 16.59
CA THR A 110 -12.49 57.11 16.10
C THR A 110 -11.65 57.97 17.03
N ARG A 111 -12.22 59.05 17.58
CA ARG A 111 -11.51 59.89 18.55
C ARG A 111 -11.23 59.16 19.87
N ILE A 112 -12.22 58.47 20.43
CA ILE A 112 -12.04 57.67 21.66
C ILE A 112 -10.94 56.60 21.45
N LEU A 113 -10.93 55.91 20.31
CA LEU A 113 -9.87 54.95 19.98
C LEU A 113 -8.49 55.61 19.83
N ALA A 114 -8.40 56.78 19.18
CA ALA A 114 -7.14 57.50 19.03
C ALA A 114 -6.59 57.98 20.40
N ASP A 115 -7.45 58.57 21.23
CA ASP A 115 -7.08 59.08 22.55
C ASP A 115 -6.64 57.92 23.49
N LEU A 116 -7.29 56.74 23.42
CA LEU A 116 -6.87 55.54 24.16
C LEU A 116 -5.55 54.94 23.64
N LEU A 117 -5.39 54.77 22.32
CA LEU A 117 -4.19 54.17 21.73
C LEU A 117 -2.94 55.05 21.90
N ASN A 118 -3.10 56.37 21.96
CA ASN A 118 -2.00 57.31 22.26
C ASN A 118 -1.48 57.20 23.72
N LEU A 119 -2.25 56.60 24.63
CA LEU A 119 -1.84 56.35 26.01
C LEU A 119 -1.20 54.95 26.19
N CYS A 120 -1.23 54.09 25.17
CA CYS A 120 -0.67 52.75 25.23
C CYS A 120 0.85 52.73 25.01
N THR A 121 1.53 51.86 25.74
CA THR A 121 2.94 51.52 25.50
C THR A 121 3.11 50.62 24.26
N SER A 122 4.35 50.51 23.75
CA SER A 122 4.67 49.65 22.60
C SER A 122 4.26 48.17 22.81
N GLN A 123 4.37 47.64 24.03
CA GLN A 123 3.92 46.28 24.35
C GLN A 123 2.39 46.14 24.25
N GLN A 124 1.64 47.12 24.77
CA GLN A 124 0.17 47.14 24.69
C GLN A 124 -0.32 47.35 23.25
N LEU A 125 0.35 48.17 22.45
CA LEU A 125 0.05 48.32 21.02
C LEU A 125 0.33 47.04 20.22
N SER A 126 1.37 46.28 20.58
CA SER A 126 1.64 44.96 20.01
C SER A 126 0.51 43.97 20.31
N PHE A 127 -0.01 43.95 21.55
CA PHE A 127 -1.20 43.18 21.93
C PHE A 127 -2.42 43.60 21.09
N VAL A 128 -2.74 44.90 21.00
CA VAL A 128 -3.87 45.39 20.16
C VAL A 128 -3.71 44.97 18.70
N HIS A 129 -2.50 45.04 18.13
CA HIS A 129 -2.24 44.61 16.75
C HIS A 129 -2.59 43.13 16.51
N GLN A 130 -2.43 42.25 17.50
CA GLN A 130 -2.80 40.84 17.38
C GLN A 130 -4.32 40.63 17.20
N PHE A 131 -5.16 41.52 17.74
CA PHE A 131 -6.63 41.48 17.55
C PHE A 131 -7.09 42.25 16.30
N VAL A 132 -6.44 43.36 15.97
CA VAL A 132 -6.81 44.19 14.81
C VAL A 132 -6.36 43.60 13.49
N SER A 133 -5.13 43.06 13.40
CA SER A 133 -4.54 42.55 12.16
C SER A 133 -5.36 41.42 11.50
N PRO A 134 -5.91 40.44 12.24
CA PRO A 134 -6.78 39.40 11.66
C PRO A 134 -8.09 39.96 11.09
N LEU A 135 -8.69 40.95 11.75
CA LEU A 135 -9.97 41.57 11.35
C LEU A 135 -9.85 42.44 10.08
N LEU A 136 -8.64 42.91 9.76
CA LEU A 136 -8.36 43.69 8.55
C LEU A 136 -7.99 42.83 7.32
N LYS A 137 -7.70 41.53 7.50
CA LYS A 137 -7.40 40.62 6.38
C LYS A 137 -8.67 40.27 5.61
N LYS A 138 -8.68 40.58 4.32
CA LYS A 138 -9.74 40.19 3.36
C LYS A 138 -9.16 39.26 2.29
N ASP A 139 -9.97 38.32 1.80
CA ASP A 139 -9.60 37.47 0.67
C ASP A 139 -9.62 38.28 -0.63
N PRO A 140 -8.47 38.54 -1.28
CA PRO A 140 -8.41 39.39 -2.47
C PRO A 140 -9.18 38.79 -3.66
N PHE A 141 -9.40 37.47 -3.72
CA PHE A 141 -10.15 36.85 -4.82
C PHE A 141 -11.68 36.93 -4.64
N THR A 142 -12.14 37.61 -3.59
CA THR A 142 -13.53 38.07 -3.45
C THR A 142 -13.77 39.48 -3.98
N SER A 143 -12.71 40.27 -4.19
CA SER A 143 -12.79 41.67 -4.63
C SER A 143 -12.14 41.96 -5.98
N LEU A 144 -11.21 41.11 -6.45
CA LEU A 144 -10.58 41.23 -7.75
C LEU A 144 -11.41 40.56 -8.88
N PRO A 145 -11.40 41.11 -10.10
CA PRO A 145 -11.91 40.45 -11.30
C PRO A 145 -11.29 39.07 -11.55
N ASP A 146 -12.05 38.17 -12.16
CA ASP A 146 -11.67 36.78 -12.44
C ASP A 146 -10.38 36.70 -13.27
N GLU A 147 -10.17 37.58 -14.24
CA GLU A 147 -8.99 37.61 -15.09
C GLU A 147 -7.72 37.90 -14.28
N LEU A 148 -7.79 38.82 -13.31
CA LEU A 148 -6.66 39.11 -12.41
C LEU A 148 -6.43 37.96 -11.44
N CYS A 149 -7.49 37.34 -10.92
CA CYS A 149 -7.37 36.16 -10.06
C CYS A 149 -6.70 34.99 -10.78
N LEU A 150 -7.18 34.65 -11.99
CA LEU A 150 -6.60 33.62 -12.85
C LEU A 150 -5.16 33.98 -13.26
N ARG A 151 -4.87 35.24 -13.54
CA ARG A 151 -3.49 35.68 -13.83
C ARG A 151 -2.57 35.49 -12.63
N ILE A 152 -3.01 35.78 -11.40
CA ILE A 152 -2.23 35.53 -10.18
C ILE A 152 -2.01 34.02 -10.00
N LEU A 153 -3.06 33.20 -10.13
CA LEU A 153 -2.97 31.74 -10.02
C LEU A 153 -2.07 31.12 -11.11
N SER A 154 -1.99 31.71 -12.30
CA SER A 154 -1.12 31.27 -13.41
C SER A 154 0.38 31.40 -13.15
N PHE A 155 0.79 32.12 -12.10
CA PHE A 155 2.20 32.20 -11.67
C PHE A 155 2.59 31.09 -10.69
N ILE A 156 1.65 30.25 -10.24
CA ILE A 156 1.92 29.16 -9.30
C ILE A 156 2.26 27.89 -10.09
N ASP A 157 3.54 27.53 -10.10
CA ASP A 157 4.04 26.38 -10.85
C ASP A 157 4.04 25.06 -10.05
N ASP A 158 3.79 25.10 -8.73
CA ASP A 158 3.57 23.87 -7.93
C ASP A 158 2.10 23.43 -7.98
N PRO A 159 1.77 22.30 -8.65
CA PRO A 159 0.41 21.78 -8.67
C PRO A 159 -0.11 21.39 -7.28
N LYS A 160 0.75 21.11 -6.28
CA LYS A 160 0.32 20.87 -4.90
C LYS A 160 -0.13 22.15 -4.20
N VAL A 161 0.46 23.31 -4.52
CA VAL A 161 -0.03 24.61 -4.03
C VAL A 161 -1.39 24.90 -4.65
N LEU A 162 -1.57 24.72 -5.96
CA LEU A 162 -2.87 24.91 -6.62
C LEU A 162 -3.95 23.93 -6.13
N ALA A 163 -3.59 22.67 -5.88
CA ALA A 163 -4.51 21.71 -5.28
C ALA A 163 -4.98 22.16 -3.88
N ARG A 164 -4.07 22.64 -3.01
CA ARG A 164 -4.41 23.21 -1.70
C ARG A 164 -5.22 24.50 -1.81
N ALA A 165 -4.86 25.39 -2.73
CA ALA A 165 -5.59 26.62 -3.03
C ALA A 165 -7.06 26.35 -3.37
N SER A 166 -7.36 25.27 -4.12
CA SER A 166 -8.75 24.87 -4.43
C SER A 166 -9.58 24.35 -3.24
N GLN A 167 -8.97 24.25 -2.06
CA GLN A 167 -9.61 23.86 -0.80
C GLN A 167 -9.91 25.06 0.12
N VAL A 168 -9.41 26.27 -0.20
CA VAL A 168 -9.56 27.49 0.64
C VAL A 168 -11.02 27.94 0.74
N SER A 169 -11.73 28.04 -0.38
CA SER A 169 -13.15 28.39 -0.42
C SER A 169 -13.82 27.90 -1.71
N ARG A 170 -15.16 28.04 -1.82
CA ARG A 170 -15.90 27.74 -3.06
C ARG A 170 -15.37 28.60 -4.22
N ARG A 171 -15.23 29.91 -4.01
CA ARG A 171 -14.70 30.87 -5.00
C ARG A 171 -13.32 30.48 -5.53
N TRP A 172 -12.40 30.09 -4.64
CA TRP A 172 -11.07 29.61 -5.05
C TRP A 172 -11.13 28.30 -5.84
N ARG A 173 -12.05 27.39 -5.49
CA ARG A 173 -12.28 26.14 -6.24
C ARG A 173 -12.81 26.40 -7.64
N ASP A 174 -13.72 27.36 -7.77
CA ASP A 174 -14.37 27.73 -9.03
C ASP A 174 -13.37 28.41 -9.97
N LEU A 175 -12.57 29.36 -9.47
CA LEU A 175 -11.44 29.94 -10.22
C LEU A 175 -10.47 28.85 -10.69
N LEU A 176 -10.12 27.90 -9.82
CA LEU A 176 -9.23 26.78 -10.17
C LEU A 176 -9.91 25.65 -10.96
N SER A 177 -11.16 25.84 -11.38
CA SER A 177 -11.82 24.99 -12.37
C SER A 177 -11.56 25.43 -13.82
N ASP A 178 -11.04 26.65 -14.03
CA ASP A 178 -10.52 27.10 -15.33
C ASP A 178 -9.45 26.13 -15.86
N ASP A 179 -9.60 25.71 -17.10
CA ASP A 179 -8.75 24.70 -17.73
C ASP A 179 -7.46 25.29 -18.32
N MET A 180 -7.38 26.60 -18.55
CA MET A 180 -6.19 27.24 -19.15
C MET A 180 -4.99 27.22 -18.21
N THR A 181 -5.21 27.41 -16.91
CA THR A 181 -4.16 27.27 -15.87
C THR A 181 -3.57 25.84 -15.87
N TRP A 182 -4.42 24.82 -15.96
CA TRP A 182 -3.98 23.41 -16.01
C TRP A 182 -3.36 23.03 -17.35
N LYS A 183 -3.78 23.65 -18.47
CA LYS A 183 -3.14 23.50 -19.78
C LYS A 183 -1.69 23.98 -19.76
N ASN A 184 -1.44 25.14 -19.15
CA ASN A 184 -0.09 25.67 -19.00
C ASN A 184 0.81 24.74 -18.16
N LEU A 185 0.27 24.16 -17.08
CA LEU A 185 0.98 23.13 -16.30
C LEU A 185 1.22 21.84 -17.10
N CYS A 186 0.26 21.39 -17.92
CA CYS A 186 0.49 20.25 -18.82
C CYS A 186 1.65 20.50 -19.80
N VAL A 187 1.85 21.74 -20.25
CA VAL A 187 3.01 22.10 -21.07
C VAL A 187 4.29 22.12 -20.24
N LYS A 188 4.29 22.77 -19.07
CA LYS A 188 5.48 22.86 -18.19
C LYS A 188 5.99 21.50 -17.68
N HIS A 189 5.10 20.52 -17.51
CA HIS A 189 5.42 19.16 -17.08
C HIS A 189 5.58 18.15 -18.25
N ASP A 190 5.59 18.60 -19.51
CA ASP A 190 5.65 17.76 -20.72
C ASP A 190 4.50 16.75 -20.88
N TYR A 191 3.40 16.91 -20.15
CA TYR A 191 2.20 16.07 -20.22
C TYR A 191 1.31 16.36 -21.45
N GLY A 192 1.68 17.31 -22.31
CA GLY A 192 0.83 17.82 -23.40
C GLY A 192 0.56 16.88 -24.58
N ARG A 193 1.36 15.83 -24.81
CA ARG A 193 1.37 15.09 -26.09
C ARG A 193 0.16 14.19 -26.40
N ARG A 194 -0.63 13.74 -25.41
CA ARG A 194 -1.71 12.74 -25.62
C ARG A 194 -3.15 13.27 -25.67
N LEU A 195 -3.37 14.57 -25.87
CA LEU A 195 -4.72 15.12 -26.07
C LEU A 195 -5.17 15.13 -27.55
N SER A 196 -4.24 15.10 -28.51
CA SER A 196 -4.53 15.16 -29.94
C SER A 196 -4.93 13.81 -30.58
N GLU A 197 -4.48 12.68 -30.03
CA GLU A 197 -4.74 11.34 -30.59
C GLU A 197 -6.17 10.82 -30.29
N VAL A 198 -6.94 11.52 -29.45
CA VAL A 198 -8.34 11.17 -29.12
C VAL A 198 -9.34 11.92 -30.02
N GLY A 199 -8.87 12.68 -31.02
CA GLY A 199 -9.76 13.38 -31.94
C GLY A 199 -9.06 14.02 -33.13
N THR A 200 -8.80 13.25 -34.19
CA THR A 200 -8.57 13.79 -35.55
C THR A 200 -8.95 12.81 -36.67
N THR A 201 -10.10 12.15 -36.55
CA THR A 201 -10.84 11.74 -37.76
C THR A 201 -11.45 12.98 -38.39
N VAL A 202 -10.64 13.71 -39.17
CA VAL A 202 -11.17 14.73 -40.10
C VAL A 202 -12.03 13.99 -41.12
N PRO A 203 -13.35 14.27 -41.23
CA PRO A 203 -14.14 13.68 -42.28
C PRO A 203 -13.63 14.20 -43.61
N LEU A 204 -13.18 13.32 -44.49
CA LEU A 204 -13.02 13.63 -45.89
C LEU A 204 -14.38 14.07 -46.43
N TYR A 205 -14.54 15.37 -46.69
CA TYR A 205 -15.71 15.89 -47.37
C TYR A 205 -15.74 15.32 -48.78
N ALA A 206 -16.55 14.27 -48.97
CA ALA A 206 -16.90 13.78 -50.28
C ALA A 206 -17.64 14.91 -51.03
N SER A 207 -17.03 15.35 -52.13
CA SER A 207 -17.58 16.37 -53.00
C SER A 207 -18.88 15.90 -53.66
N ARG A 208 -19.93 16.73 -53.57
CA ARG A 208 -20.99 16.79 -54.59
C ARG A 208 -21.31 18.23 -54.96
N PRO A 209 -21.63 18.50 -56.24
CA PRO A 209 -21.61 19.86 -56.78
C PRO A 209 -22.99 20.52 -56.82
N GLY A 210 -22.99 21.85 -56.96
CA GLY A 210 -24.09 22.59 -57.62
C GLY A 210 -24.91 23.52 -56.74
N ALA A 211 -24.43 24.76 -56.56
CA ALA A 211 -25.18 26.01 -56.77
C ALA A 211 -24.38 27.19 -56.19
N GLN A 212 -24.08 28.20 -57.01
CA GLN A 212 -23.67 29.54 -56.53
C GLN A 212 -24.90 30.50 -56.57
N PRO A 213 -24.77 31.81 -56.31
CA PRO A 213 -24.83 32.35 -54.95
C PRO A 213 -25.84 33.52 -54.85
N LEU A 214 -26.24 33.95 -53.65
CA LEU A 214 -26.72 35.34 -53.49
C LEU A 214 -26.58 35.89 -52.06
N VAL A 215 -25.64 36.83 -51.95
CA VAL A 215 -25.72 38.15 -51.27
C VAL A 215 -26.31 38.23 -49.85
N SER A 216 -25.48 38.70 -48.94
CA SER A 216 -25.84 39.29 -47.65
C SER A 216 -26.47 40.68 -47.79
N LEU A 217 -27.49 40.99 -46.98
CA LEU A 217 -27.82 42.38 -46.62
C LEU A 217 -28.45 42.47 -45.21
N ASP A 218 -27.72 43.14 -44.33
CA ASP A 218 -28.11 44.05 -43.26
C ASP A 218 -29.54 43.99 -42.63
N THR A 219 -29.57 43.67 -41.33
CA THR A 219 -30.08 44.47 -40.15
C THR A 219 -31.38 45.33 -40.23
N PRO A 220 -31.93 45.91 -39.13
CA PRO A 220 -31.74 45.67 -37.68
C PRO A 220 -33.09 45.63 -36.86
N PHE A 221 -32.97 45.62 -35.52
CA PHE A 221 -33.95 46.05 -34.49
C PHE A 221 -35.30 45.32 -34.31
N SER A 222 -35.60 44.85 -33.09
CA SER A 222 -36.36 45.64 -32.10
C SER A 222 -36.94 44.80 -30.94
N ASN A 223 -36.56 45.18 -29.71
CA ASN A 223 -37.37 45.27 -28.47
C ASN A 223 -38.38 44.20 -27.98
N HIS A 224 -38.19 43.91 -26.68
CA HIS A 224 -39.19 43.80 -25.61
C HIS A 224 -40.21 42.63 -25.55
N MET A 225 -39.87 41.69 -24.65
CA MET A 225 -40.50 41.49 -23.32
C MET A 225 -41.89 40.81 -23.17
N HIS A 226 -41.90 39.91 -22.17
CA HIS A 226 -43.00 39.48 -21.28
C HIS A 226 -43.85 38.21 -21.56
N SER A 227 -43.87 37.40 -20.49
CA SER A 227 -44.98 36.57 -19.95
C SER A 227 -45.32 35.18 -20.52
N PHE A 228 -44.89 34.18 -19.73
CA PHE A 228 -45.63 32.96 -19.32
C PHE A 228 -47.06 33.26 -18.77
N PRO A 229 -47.91 32.26 -18.37
CA PRO A 229 -47.89 30.80 -18.56
C PRO A 229 -49.23 30.21 -19.09
N GLY A 230 -49.34 28.88 -19.29
CA GLY A 230 -50.65 28.22 -19.56
C GLY A 230 -50.61 26.69 -19.65
N ALA A 231 -51.54 26.02 -18.97
CA ALA A 231 -51.54 24.59 -18.60
C ALA A 231 -51.85 23.53 -19.70
N LEU A 232 -51.51 22.28 -19.33
CA LEU A 232 -52.05 20.95 -19.74
C LEU A 232 -53.61 20.89 -19.83
N PRO A 233 -54.30 19.84 -20.38
CA PRO A 233 -53.93 18.40 -20.33
C PRO A 233 -54.42 17.46 -21.48
N THR A 234 -54.30 16.14 -21.23
CA THR A 234 -54.94 14.96 -21.89
C THR A 234 -54.45 14.49 -23.26
N ALA A 235 -54.56 13.21 -23.67
CA ALA A 235 -54.48 11.86 -23.06
C ALA A 235 -54.91 10.80 -24.12
N THR A 236 -54.72 9.50 -23.85
CA THR A 236 -55.05 8.31 -24.69
C THR A 236 -54.07 8.01 -25.85
N GLY A 237 -53.65 6.76 -26.11
CA GLY A 237 -53.83 5.52 -25.34
C GLY A 237 -52.97 4.34 -25.85
N MET A 238 -52.70 3.38 -24.95
CA MET A 238 -52.54 1.90 -25.10
C MET A 238 -52.24 1.30 -26.50
N SER A 239 -51.43 0.27 -26.76
CA SER A 239 -50.74 -0.76 -25.95
C SER A 239 -50.09 -1.81 -26.89
N ALA A 240 -48.92 -2.35 -26.50
CA ALA A 240 -48.29 -3.63 -26.94
C ALA A 240 -47.54 -3.66 -28.31
N SER A 241 -46.50 -4.48 -28.54
CA SER A 241 -45.89 -5.58 -27.75
C SER A 241 -44.40 -5.84 -28.07
N ARG A 242 -43.60 -6.20 -27.03
CA ARG A 242 -42.46 -7.15 -26.94
C ARG A 242 -41.36 -7.26 -28.04
N SER A 243 -40.14 -7.52 -27.52
CA SER A 243 -38.90 -8.08 -28.13
C SER A 243 -37.82 -7.05 -28.51
N LEU A 244 -36.52 -7.33 -28.40
CA LEU A 244 -35.74 -8.39 -27.71
C LEU A 244 -34.32 -7.84 -27.40
N ASP A 245 -33.53 -8.58 -26.62
CA ASP A 245 -32.20 -8.19 -26.11
C ASP A 245 -31.18 -7.64 -27.12
N GLY A 246 -30.27 -6.78 -26.63
CA GLY A 246 -29.18 -6.20 -27.40
C GLY A 246 -28.35 -5.17 -26.63
N SER A 247 -27.70 -5.60 -25.54
CA SER A 247 -26.83 -4.72 -24.74
C SER A 247 -25.49 -4.47 -25.43
N ASP A 248 -25.33 -3.32 -26.08
CA ASP A 248 -24.02 -2.83 -26.52
C ASP A 248 -23.76 -1.41 -25.99
N SER A 249 -23.02 -1.32 -24.90
CA SER A 249 -22.66 -0.06 -24.25
C SER A 249 -21.32 0.48 -24.78
N SER A 250 -21.26 0.78 -26.08
CA SER A 250 -20.10 1.45 -26.68
C SER A 250 -19.99 2.90 -26.15
N SER A 251 -19.34 3.09 -25.00
CA SER A 251 -19.23 4.43 -24.39
C SER A 251 -18.35 5.34 -25.25
N ARG A 252 -18.93 6.40 -25.82
CA ARG A 252 -18.16 7.48 -26.45
C ARG A 252 -17.13 8.04 -25.46
N PRO A 253 -15.88 8.32 -25.86
CA PRO A 253 -14.88 8.90 -24.96
C PRO A 253 -15.37 10.23 -24.38
N LYS A 254 -15.42 10.36 -23.05
CA LYS A 254 -15.71 11.63 -22.39
C LYS A 254 -14.55 12.61 -22.65
N LEU A 255 -14.85 13.84 -23.06
CA LEU A 255 -13.83 14.90 -23.10
C LEU A 255 -13.18 15.03 -21.71
N ARG A 256 -11.85 14.92 -21.67
CA ARG A 256 -11.04 15.13 -20.48
C ARG A 256 -10.60 16.59 -20.43
N SER A 257 -10.97 17.29 -19.37
CA SER A 257 -10.43 18.64 -19.09
C SER A 257 -8.92 18.53 -18.80
N TYR A 258 -8.16 19.59 -19.10
CA TYR A 258 -6.72 19.67 -18.81
C TYR A 258 -6.41 19.41 -17.33
N LYS A 259 -7.26 19.89 -16.41
CA LYS A 259 -7.16 19.58 -14.97
C LYS A 259 -7.21 18.08 -14.69
N SER A 260 -8.15 17.37 -15.31
CA SER A 260 -8.33 15.92 -15.12
C SER A 260 -7.17 15.12 -15.72
N HIS A 261 -6.69 15.51 -16.91
CA HIS A 261 -5.53 14.90 -17.57
C HIS A 261 -4.24 15.14 -16.78
N PHE A 262 -4.00 16.37 -16.32
CA PHE A 262 -2.87 16.70 -15.47
C PHE A 262 -2.87 15.85 -14.19
N LYS A 263 -4.02 15.77 -13.50
CA LYS A 263 -4.15 14.97 -12.27
C LYS A 263 -3.81 13.50 -12.51
N GLN A 264 -4.32 12.89 -13.59
CA GLN A 264 -3.99 11.50 -13.90
C GLN A 264 -2.49 11.33 -14.19
N ARG A 265 -1.92 12.16 -15.07
CA ARG A 265 -0.49 12.12 -15.43
C ARG A 265 0.42 12.30 -14.22
N TYR A 266 0.09 13.25 -13.35
CA TYR A 266 0.81 13.51 -12.11
C TYR A 266 0.75 12.31 -11.14
N LEU A 267 -0.41 11.67 -10.99
CA LEU A 267 -0.58 10.49 -10.13
C LEU A 267 0.17 9.27 -10.68
N VAL A 268 0.13 9.06 -12.00
CA VAL A 268 0.89 8.00 -12.67
C VAL A 268 2.39 8.21 -12.49
N ASP A 269 2.90 9.42 -12.75
CA ASP A 269 4.33 9.73 -12.61
C ASP A 269 4.79 9.66 -11.14
N ALA A 270 3.93 10.03 -10.18
CA ALA A 270 4.18 9.81 -8.76
C ALA A 270 4.20 8.32 -8.38
N ALA A 271 3.29 7.50 -8.94
CA ALA A 271 3.27 6.06 -8.72
C ALA A 271 4.55 5.38 -9.22
N TRP A 272 5.06 5.77 -10.39
CA TRP A 272 6.36 5.31 -10.89
C TRP A 272 7.53 5.68 -9.98
N ARG A 273 7.49 6.85 -9.31
CA ARG A 273 8.56 7.27 -8.39
C ARG A 273 8.52 6.54 -7.04
N THR A 274 7.35 6.45 -6.40
CA THR A 274 7.27 5.99 -4.99
C THR A 274 6.10 5.06 -4.67
N GLY A 275 5.28 4.66 -5.65
CA GLY A 275 4.07 3.86 -5.44
C GLY A 275 3.96 2.67 -6.40
N GLY A 276 2.76 2.50 -6.97
CA GLY A 276 2.40 1.39 -7.86
C GLY A 276 2.00 0.11 -7.11
N LYS A 277 1.21 -0.75 -7.76
CA LYS A 277 0.93 -2.11 -7.28
C LYS A 277 1.88 -3.07 -7.99
N ALA A 278 2.86 -3.61 -7.25
CA ALA A 278 3.56 -4.83 -7.65
C ALA A 278 2.71 -6.06 -7.32
N THR A 279 2.95 -7.15 -8.03
CA THR A 279 2.04 -8.29 -8.23
C THR A 279 3.04 -9.36 -8.76
N THR A 280 3.39 -10.53 -8.07
CA THR A 280 4.14 -11.90 -8.22
C THR A 280 3.59 -13.34 -8.73
N ARG A 281 3.79 -13.92 -9.96
CA ARG A 281 2.98 -14.99 -10.69
C ARG A 281 3.81 -16.19 -11.23
N ALA A 282 3.20 -17.13 -11.95
CA ALA A 282 3.89 -18.06 -12.87
C ALA A 282 3.31 -18.02 -14.31
N ILE A 283 4.15 -18.20 -15.35
CA ILE A 283 3.69 -18.34 -16.75
C ILE A 283 3.64 -19.79 -17.22
N THR A 284 4.60 -20.63 -16.81
CA THR A 284 4.60 -22.08 -17.06
C THR A 284 5.25 -22.84 -15.91
N GLN A 285 4.90 -24.12 -15.76
CA GLN A 285 5.66 -25.08 -14.97
C GLN A 285 6.85 -25.67 -15.76
N ASP A 286 6.76 -25.70 -17.10
CA ASP A 286 7.71 -26.36 -18.01
C ASP A 286 9.08 -25.67 -18.12
N GLY A 287 9.21 -24.41 -17.67
CA GLY A 287 10.39 -23.59 -17.88
C GLY A 287 10.56 -23.13 -19.34
N GLY A 288 11.65 -22.39 -19.59
CA GLY A 288 12.01 -21.87 -20.92
C GLY A 288 12.45 -20.41 -20.89
N VAL A 289 13.39 -20.04 -21.75
CA VAL A 289 13.93 -18.68 -21.89
C VAL A 289 12.93 -17.78 -22.62
N VAL A 290 12.72 -16.58 -22.10
CA VAL A 290 11.81 -15.59 -22.70
C VAL A 290 12.51 -14.90 -23.87
N THR A 291 12.07 -15.21 -25.07
CA THR A 291 12.69 -14.76 -26.32
C THR A 291 12.08 -13.46 -26.85
N SER A 292 10.80 -13.19 -26.57
CA SER A 292 10.15 -11.92 -26.85
C SER A 292 8.99 -11.60 -25.92
N LEU A 293 8.72 -10.31 -25.73
CA LEU A 293 7.68 -9.75 -24.88
C LEU A 293 7.10 -8.52 -25.57
N HIS A 294 5.78 -8.43 -25.65
CA HIS A 294 5.06 -7.22 -26.03
C HIS A 294 3.96 -6.91 -25.02
N LEU A 295 3.78 -5.62 -24.74
CA LEU A 295 2.63 -5.06 -24.05
C LEU A 295 1.85 -4.23 -25.08
N THR A 296 0.53 -4.33 -25.05
CA THR A 296 -0.40 -3.58 -25.88
C THR A 296 -1.59 -3.13 -25.02
N PRO A 297 -2.45 -2.22 -25.50
CA PRO A 297 -3.64 -1.78 -24.75
C PRO A 297 -4.66 -2.89 -24.40
N ARG A 298 -4.55 -4.08 -25.00
CA ARG A 298 -5.46 -5.23 -24.76
C ARG A 298 -4.75 -6.47 -24.24
N TYR A 299 -3.51 -6.70 -24.64
CA TYR A 299 -2.80 -7.97 -24.44
C TYR A 299 -1.37 -7.80 -23.95
N ILE A 300 -0.94 -8.75 -23.11
CA ILE A 300 0.48 -9.04 -22.84
C ILE A 300 0.82 -10.32 -23.60
N ILE A 301 1.88 -10.31 -24.40
CA ILE A 301 2.23 -11.40 -25.33
C ILE A 301 3.67 -11.83 -25.08
N VAL A 302 3.87 -13.10 -24.75
CA VAL A 302 5.16 -13.67 -24.33
C VAL A 302 5.53 -14.86 -25.21
N ALA A 303 6.70 -14.82 -25.83
CA ALA A 303 7.27 -15.96 -26.54
C ALA A 303 8.35 -16.64 -25.69
N LEU A 304 8.35 -17.98 -25.75
CA LEU A 304 9.36 -18.84 -25.14
C LEU A 304 10.14 -19.61 -26.22
N ASP A 305 11.32 -20.09 -25.85
CA ASP A 305 12.15 -21.01 -26.64
C ASP A 305 11.55 -22.43 -26.77
N ASN A 306 10.54 -22.78 -25.96
CA ASN A 306 9.80 -24.04 -26.00
C ASN A 306 8.65 -24.09 -27.05
N ALA A 307 8.71 -23.20 -28.05
CA ALA A 307 7.74 -23.02 -29.15
C ALA A 307 6.34 -22.48 -28.78
N LYS A 308 6.03 -22.28 -27.49
CA LYS A 308 4.75 -21.71 -27.04
C LYS A 308 4.77 -20.18 -27.08
N ILE A 309 3.64 -19.58 -27.45
CA ILE A 309 3.37 -18.14 -27.27
C ILE A 309 2.20 -18.00 -26.30
N HIS A 310 2.41 -17.34 -25.17
CA HIS A 310 1.37 -17.08 -24.18
C HIS A 310 0.78 -15.69 -24.38
N VAL A 311 -0.53 -15.58 -24.29
CA VAL A 311 -1.28 -14.32 -24.39
C VAL A 311 -2.12 -14.16 -23.13
N PHE A 312 -1.95 -13.01 -22.47
CA PHE A 312 -2.67 -12.61 -21.26
C PHE A 312 -3.44 -11.33 -21.56
N ASP A 313 -4.43 -11.01 -20.72
CA ASP A 313 -5.01 -9.66 -20.68
C ASP A 313 -4.01 -8.66 -20.07
N THR A 314 -4.38 -7.38 -20.00
CA THR A 314 -3.51 -6.35 -19.38
C THR A 314 -3.46 -6.41 -17.86
N GLU A 315 -4.16 -7.33 -17.19
CA GLU A 315 -4.08 -7.63 -15.75
C GLU A 315 -3.24 -8.89 -15.47
N GLY A 316 -2.76 -9.55 -16.53
CA GLY A 316 -1.92 -10.73 -16.48
C GLY A 316 -2.67 -12.05 -16.34
N ASN A 317 -4.00 -12.06 -16.51
CA ASN A 317 -4.76 -13.31 -16.52
C ASN A 317 -4.55 -14.04 -17.86
N ALA A 318 -4.27 -15.34 -17.82
CA ALA A 318 -4.00 -16.13 -19.01
C ALA A 318 -5.26 -16.24 -19.88
N LEU A 319 -5.19 -15.77 -21.13
CA LEU A 319 -6.29 -15.88 -22.09
C LEU A 319 -6.14 -17.12 -22.97
N ARG A 320 -4.92 -17.38 -23.46
CA ARG A 320 -4.64 -18.48 -24.40
C ARG A 320 -3.14 -18.77 -24.53
N VAL A 321 -2.84 -19.96 -25.06
CA VAL A 321 -1.51 -20.35 -25.53
C VAL A 321 -1.61 -20.65 -27.02
N LEU A 322 -0.95 -19.87 -27.86
CA LEU A 322 -0.88 -20.11 -29.29
C LEU A 322 0.13 -21.23 -29.54
N GLN A 323 -0.33 -22.32 -30.15
CA GLN A 323 0.47 -23.52 -30.44
C GLN A 323 0.45 -23.79 -31.95
N GLY A 324 1.59 -24.18 -32.49
CA GLY A 324 1.72 -24.51 -33.91
C GLY A 324 3.15 -24.35 -34.45
N HIS A 325 3.94 -23.44 -33.89
CA HIS A 325 5.40 -23.47 -34.08
C HIS A 325 5.96 -24.79 -33.54
N VAL A 326 6.95 -25.35 -34.23
CA VAL A 326 7.56 -26.66 -33.88
C VAL A 326 8.86 -26.49 -33.07
N MET A 327 9.44 -25.29 -33.10
CA MET A 327 10.65 -24.93 -32.37
C MET A 327 10.52 -23.51 -31.80
N GLY A 328 11.41 -23.13 -30.89
CA GLY A 328 11.39 -21.83 -30.22
C GLY A 328 11.13 -20.63 -31.12
N VAL A 329 10.22 -19.77 -30.67
CA VAL A 329 9.87 -18.50 -31.31
C VAL A 329 10.91 -17.46 -30.91
N TRP A 330 11.42 -16.65 -31.85
CA TRP A 330 12.51 -15.69 -31.58
C TRP A 330 12.19 -14.24 -31.98
N ALA A 331 11.16 -14.04 -32.79
CA ALA A 331 10.66 -12.74 -33.18
C ALA A 331 9.12 -12.74 -33.14
N MET A 332 8.54 -11.63 -32.70
CA MET A 332 7.10 -11.37 -32.72
C MET A 332 6.87 -9.89 -33.01
N VAL A 333 5.71 -9.55 -33.58
CA VAL A 333 5.16 -8.19 -33.56
C VAL A 333 3.63 -8.26 -33.56
N PRO A 334 2.94 -7.59 -32.62
CA PRO A 334 1.50 -7.41 -32.67
C PRO A 334 1.12 -6.15 -33.48
N TRP A 335 -0.05 -6.20 -34.12
CA TRP A 335 -0.76 -5.07 -34.69
C TRP A 335 -2.25 -5.24 -34.39
N GLU A 336 -2.77 -4.46 -33.43
CA GLU A 336 -4.13 -4.63 -32.88
C GLU A 336 -4.36 -6.09 -32.42
N ASP A 337 -5.34 -6.79 -32.99
CA ASP A 337 -5.65 -8.18 -32.68
C ASP A 337 -4.89 -9.18 -33.58
N ILE A 338 -3.99 -8.73 -34.46
CA ILE A 338 -3.13 -9.59 -35.28
C ILE A 338 -1.76 -9.75 -34.59
N LEU A 339 -1.23 -10.96 -34.57
CA LEU A 339 0.16 -11.23 -34.19
C LEU A 339 0.90 -11.90 -35.34
N VAL A 340 2.10 -11.42 -35.67
CA VAL A 340 3.01 -12.13 -36.57
C VAL A 340 4.23 -12.62 -35.79
N SER A 341 4.54 -13.91 -35.87
CA SER A 341 5.66 -14.56 -35.16
C SER A 341 6.60 -15.30 -36.11
N GLY A 342 7.86 -15.48 -35.70
CA GLY A 342 8.85 -16.25 -36.44
C GLY A 342 9.80 -16.99 -35.49
N GLY A 343 10.19 -18.21 -35.86
CA GLY A 343 10.93 -19.13 -34.99
C GLY A 343 12.09 -19.88 -35.66
N CYS A 344 12.62 -20.84 -34.91
CA CYS A 344 13.66 -21.77 -35.37
C CYS A 344 13.14 -22.79 -36.41
N ASP A 345 11.83 -22.99 -36.48
CA ASP A 345 11.16 -23.84 -37.48
C ASP A 345 11.08 -23.19 -38.88
N ARG A 346 11.65 -21.98 -39.04
CA ARG A 346 11.84 -21.24 -40.32
C ARG A 346 10.55 -20.66 -40.90
N ASP A 347 9.41 -20.99 -40.32
CA ASP A 347 8.12 -20.44 -40.70
C ASP A 347 7.90 -19.07 -40.06
N VAL A 348 7.22 -18.18 -40.78
CA VAL A 348 6.55 -17.02 -40.19
C VAL A 348 5.07 -17.35 -40.06
N ARG A 349 4.43 -17.05 -38.94
CA ARG A 349 3.01 -17.35 -38.69
C ARG A 349 2.23 -16.09 -38.38
N VAL A 350 1.00 -16.05 -38.89
CA VAL A 350 0.00 -15.02 -38.60
C VAL A 350 -1.04 -15.62 -37.68
N TRP A 351 -1.37 -14.93 -36.60
CA TRP A 351 -2.36 -15.34 -35.61
C TRP A 351 -3.39 -14.24 -35.40
N ASP A 352 -4.60 -14.67 -35.10
CA ASP A 352 -5.65 -13.83 -34.53
C ASP A 352 -5.59 -13.99 -32.99
N LEU A 353 -5.33 -12.89 -32.29
CA LEU A 353 -5.23 -12.82 -30.82
C LEU A 353 -6.60 -12.86 -30.12
N SER A 354 -7.69 -12.63 -30.85
CA SER A 354 -9.06 -12.69 -30.32
C SER A 354 -9.59 -14.13 -30.30
N THR A 355 -9.31 -14.92 -31.34
CA THR A 355 -9.70 -16.35 -31.42
C THR A 355 -8.60 -17.30 -30.96
N GLY A 356 -7.32 -16.94 -31.14
CA GLY A 356 -6.16 -17.80 -30.91
C GLY A 356 -5.75 -18.64 -32.13
N ASN A 357 -6.44 -18.51 -33.26
CA ASN A 357 -6.21 -19.32 -34.45
C ASN A 357 -4.98 -18.85 -35.25
N CYS A 358 -4.24 -19.81 -35.82
CA CYS A 358 -3.21 -19.54 -36.83
C CYS A 358 -3.91 -19.30 -38.18
N VAL A 359 -3.91 -18.05 -38.65
CA VAL A 359 -4.57 -17.63 -39.90
C VAL A 359 -3.73 -18.08 -41.10
N HIS A 360 -2.42 -17.86 -41.06
CA HIS A 360 -1.49 -18.22 -42.14
C HIS A 360 -0.17 -18.80 -41.60
N THR A 361 0.39 -19.77 -42.32
CA THR A 361 1.77 -20.23 -42.16
C THR A 361 2.57 -19.88 -43.42
N LEU A 362 3.39 -18.84 -43.31
CA LEU A 362 4.14 -18.21 -44.38
C LEU A 362 5.51 -18.90 -44.52
N ARG A 363 5.61 -19.82 -45.49
CA ARG A 363 6.83 -20.59 -45.76
C ARG A 363 7.74 -19.86 -46.75
N GLY A 364 9.06 -19.94 -46.53
CA GLY A 364 10.04 -19.46 -47.52
C GLY A 364 11.43 -19.18 -46.98
N HIS A 365 11.59 -18.83 -45.70
CA HIS A 365 12.90 -18.77 -45.08
C HIS A 365 13.52 -20.17 -44.96
N THR A 366 14.84 -20.28 -45.11
CA THR A 366 15.56 -21.55 -45.08
C THR A 366 16.31 -21.78 -43.75
N SER A 367 16.31 -20.78 -42.87
CA SER A 367 16.90 -20.81 -41.53
C SER A 367 16.05 -19.99 -40.54
N THR A 368 16.50 -19.91 -39.27
CA THR A 368 15.77 -19.25 -38.17
C THR A 368 15.39 -17.81 -38.49
N VAL A 369 14.11 -17.47 -38.34
CA VAL A 369 13.63 -16.09 -38.39
C VAL A 369 14.05 -15.37 -37.10
N ARG A 370 14.84 -14.30 -37.22
CA ARG A 370 15.55 -13.69 -36.08
C ARG A 370 15.02 -12.31 -35.68
N CYS A 371 14.45 -11.57 -36.60
CA CYS A 371 13.84 -10.25 -36.37
C CYS A 371 12.61 -10.09 -37.28
N LEU A 372 11.63 -9.32 -36.82
CA LEU A 372 10.35 -9.14 -37.52
C LEU A 372 9.71 -7.81 -37.10
N LYS A 373 9.12 -7.08 -38.06
CA LYS A 373 8.27 -5.89 -37.84
C LYS A 373 7.14 -5.85 -38.86
N MET A 374 6.11 -5.04 -38.60
CA MET A 374 5.05 -4.69 -39.55
C MET A 374 5.16 -3.21 -39.93
N SER A 375 4.93 -2.88 -41.21
CA SER A 375 4.79 -1.49 -41.67
C SER A 375 3.35 -1.00 -41.49
N ASP A 376 2.40 -1.92 -41.59
CA ASP A 376 0.95 -1.73 -41.56
C ASP A 376 0.26 -3.07 -41.25
N ALA A 377 -1.05 -3.05 -40.99
CA ALA A 377 -1.85 -4.25 -40.70
C ALA A 377 -1.76 -5.35 -41.78
N LYS A 378 -1.39 -5.00 -43.03
CA LYS A 378 -1.38 -5.90 -44.18
C LYS A 378 0.02 -6.39 -44.57
N THR A 379 1.09 -5.84 -43.98
CA THR A 379 2.46 -6.03 -44.48
C THR A 379 3.46 -6.23 -43.34
N ALA A 380 4.12 -7.39 -43.33
CA ALA A 380 5.21 -7.70 -42.39
C ALA A 380 6.53 -7.93 -43.12
N ILE A 381 7.64 -7.61 -42.45
CA ILE A 381 8.99 -7.89 -42.93
C ILE A 381 9.72 -8.72 -41.87
N SER A 382 10.28 -9.85 -42.29
CA SER A 382 11.10 -10.75 -41.46
C SER A 382 12.53 -10.80 -41.97
N GLY A 383 13.50 -10.82 -41.06
CA GLY A 383 14.91 -11.08 -41.33
C GLY A 383 15.36 -12.40 -40.71
N SER A 384 16.19 -13.15 -41.43
CA SER A 384 16.54 -14.53 -41.09
C SER A 384 18.06 -14.77 -41.03
N ARG A 385 18.43 -15.88 -40.38
CA ARG A 385 19.77 -16.48 -40.43
C ARG A 385 20.17 -16.93 -41.84
N ASP A 386 19.23 -17.02 -42.79
CA ASP A 386 19.48 -17.36 -44.20
C ASP A 386 19.99 -16.18 -45.06
N THR A 387 20.40 -15.09 -44.42
CA THR A 387 20.92 -13.84 -45.04
C THR A 387 19.90 -13.01 -45.83
N THR A 388 18.64 -13.43 -45.90
CA THR A 388 17.57 -12.68 -46.59
C THR A 388 16.66 -11.94 -45.62
N LEU A 389 16.00 -10.90 -46.14
CA LEU A 389 14.73 -10.43 -45.58
C LEU A 389 13.59 -10.80 -46.55
N ARG A 390 12.38 -10.98 -46.01
CA ARG A 390 11.17 -11.25 -46.80
C ARG A 390 10.07 -10.30 -46.42
N VAL A 391 9.41 -9.74 -47.43
CA VAL A 391 8.20 -8.91 -47.30
C VAL A 391 6.99 -9.81 -47.56
N TRP A 392 6.03 -9.80 -46.64
CA TRP A 392 4.85 -10.65 -46.67
C TRP A 392 3.57 -9.82 -46.72
N ASN A 393 2.61 -10.27 -47.54
CA ASN A 393 1.24 -9.84 -47.46
C ASN A 393 0.51 -10.70 -46.41
N ILE A 394 0.07 -10.06 -45.33
CA ILE A 394 -0.62 -10.70 -44.19
C ILE A 394 -2.05 -11.09 -44.54
N GLU A 395 -2.73 -10.36 -45.43
CA GLU A 395 -4.10 -10.68 -45.83
C GLU A 395 -4.15 -11.90 -46.76
N THR A 396 -3.21 -12.00 -47.70
CA THR A 396 -3.20 -13.08 -48.70
C THR A 396 -2.28 -14.26 -48.35
N GLY A 397 -1.43 -14.11 -47.33
CA GLY A 397 -0.46 -15.13 -46.93
C GLY A 397 0.71 -15.34 -47.90
N VAL A 398 1.05 -14.34 -48.74
CA VAL A 398 2.02 -14.48 -49.84
C VAL A 398 3.27 -13.63 -49.62
N CYS A 399 4.46 -14.17 -49.94
CA CYS A 399 5.70 -13.39 -50.00
C CYS A 399 5.69 -12.46 -51.22
N ARG A 400 5.73 -11.14 -51.02
CA ARG A 400 5.79 -10.14 -52.09
C ARG A 400 7.22 -10.01 -52.65
N ASN A 401 8.18 -9.73 -51.78
CA ASN A 401 9.57 -9.43 -52.14
C ASN A 401 10.54 -10.26 -51.27
N VAL A 402 11.66 -10.69 -51.86
CA VAL A 402 12.80 -11.30 -51.16
C VAL A 402 13.99 -10.37 -51.30
N LEU A 403 14.38 -9.72 -50.20
CA LEU A 403 15.48 -8.76 -50.17
C LEU A 403 16.79 -9.53 -49.93
N VAL A 404 17.56 -9.69 -51.00
CA VAL A 404 18.85 -10.40 -51.00
C VAL A 404 20.00 -9.39 -51.02
N GLY A 405 21.03 -9.60 -50.20
CA GLY A 405 22.25 -8.79 -50.25
C GLY A 405 23.12 -8.79 -49.01
N HIS A 406 22.60 -9.21 -47.85
CA HIS A 406 23.44 -9.54 -46.69
C HIS A 406 24.20 -10.85 -46.91
N GLN A 407 25.37 -10.97 -46.29
CA GLN A 407 26.29 -12.10 -46.42
C GLN A 407 26.32 -13.00 -45.17
N ALA A 408 25.58 -12.62 -44.12
CA ALA A 408 25.42 -13.39 -42.90
C ALA A 408 24.02 -13.16 -42.30
N SER A 409 23.76 -13.72 -41.12
CA SER A 409 22.47 -13.60 -40.43
C SER A 409 22.01 -12.15 -40.29
N VAL A 410 20.80 -11.87 -40.77
CA VAL A 410 20.10 -10.63 -40.41
C VAL A 410 19.68 -10.75 -38.94
N ARG A 411 20.15 -9.82 -38.09
CA ARG A 411 20.01 -9.92 -36.63
C ARG A 411 18.95 -8.98 -36.08
N CYS A 412 18.81 -7.80 -36.66
CA CYS A 412 17.88 -6.76 -36.24
C CYS A 412 17.32 -6.03 -37.47
N LEU A 413 16.10 -5.49 -37.36
CA LEU A 413 15.51 -4.62 -38.38
C LEU A 413 14.57 -3.62 -37.74
N GLU A 414 14.45 -2.44 -38.35
CA GLU A 414 13.48 -1.39 -38.02
C GLU A 414 12.84 -0.82 -39.28
N ILE A 415 11.63 -0.27 -39.16
CA ILE A 415 10.83 0.24 -40.28
C ILE A 415 10.34 1.66 -39.98
N LYS A 416 10.31 2.52 -41.00
CA LYS A 416 9.46 3.72 -40.99
C LYS A 416 9.00 4.08 -42.40
N GLY A 417 7.68 4.11 -42.61
CA GLY A 417 7.10 4.27 -43.95
C GLY A 417 7.50 3.12 -44.87
N ASP A 418 7.87 3.43 -46.11
CA ASP A 418 8.36 2.44 -47.08
C ASP A 418 9.81 1.98 -46.83
N ILE A 419 10.52 2.56 -45.86
CA ILE A 419 11.92 2.25 -45.61
C ILE A 419 12.05 1.21 -44.49
N VAL A 420 12.73 0.11 -44.79
CA VAL A 420 13.23 -0.85 -43.79
C VAL A 420 14.75 -0.75 -43.73
N VAL A 421 15.30 -0.81 -42.52
CA VAL A 421 16.74 -0.87 -42.28
C VAL A 421 17.08 -2.12 -41.50
N SER A 422 18.07 -2.88 -41.96
CA SER A 422 18.49 -4.16 -41.37
C SER A 422 19.95 -4.11 -40.93
N GLY A 423 20.25 -4.73 -39.78
CA GLY A 423 21.61 -4.94 -39.28
C GLY A 423 21.97 -6.43 -39.29
N SER A 424 23.19 -6.74 -39.71
CA SER A 424 23.64 -8.12 -39.97
C SER A 424 24.94 -8.47 -39.25
N TYR A 425 25.18 -9.77 -39.15
CA TYR A 425 26.44 -10.35 -38.70
C TYR A 425 27.58 -10.22 -39.74
N ASP A 426 27.30 -9.69 -40.93
CA ASP A 426 28.31 -9.33 -41.95
C ASP A 426 28.95 -7.94 -41.74
N THR A 427 28.78 -7.38 -40.54
CA THR A 427 29.22 -6.03 -40.12
C THR A 427 28.62 -4.85 -40.89
N THR A 428 27.67 -5.09 -41.81
CA THR A 428 26.95 -4.03 -42.52
C THR A 428 25.53 -3.86 -42.00
N ALA A 429 25.02 -2.63 -42.10
CA ALA A 429 23.59 -2.37 -42.12
C ALA A 429 23.16 -2.00 -43.55
N LYS A 430 21.90 -2.25 -43.92
CA LYS A 430 21.37 -1.96 -45.25
C LYS A 430 20.02 -1.27 -45.15
N VAL A 431 19.83 -0.25 -45.98
CA VAL A 431 18.58 0.49 -46.15
C VAL A 431 17.90 -0.04 -47.41
N TRP A 432 16.60 -0.34 -47.35
CA TRP A 432 15.83 -0.93 -48.45
C TRP A 432 14.48 -0.22 -48.60
N SER A 433 13.96 -0.20 -49.83
CA SER A 433 12.54 0.11 -50.08
C SER A 433 11.72 -1.18 -49.98
N ILE A 434 10.61 -1.14 -49.23
CA ILE A 434 9.67 -2.25 -49.07
C ILE A 434 8.88 -2.46 -50.38
N SER A 435 8.41 -1.37 -50.99
CA SER A 435 7.64 -1.37 -52.24
C SER A 435 8.47 -1.79 -53.46
N GLU A 436 9.65 -1.19 -53.67
CA GLU A 436 10.51 -1.48 -54.81
C GLU A 436 11.33 -2.79 -54.64
N GLY A 437 11.42 -3.31 -53.42
CA GLY A 437 12.09 -4.58 -53.13
C GLY A 437 13.62 -4.56 -53.29
N ARG A 438 14.26 -3.39 -53.36
CA ARG A 438 15.70 -3.23 -53.61
C ARG A 438 16.46 -2.58 -52.45
N CYS A 439 17.76 -2.84 -52.40
CA CYS A 439 18.68 -2.12 -51.51
C CYS A 439 18.91 -0.71 -52.05
N LEU A 440 18.77 0.29 -51.18
CA LEU A 440 19.05 1.71 -51.46
C LEU A 440 20.49 2.06 -51.07
N HIS A 441 20.89 1.70 -49.85
CA HIS A 441 22.23 1.98 -49.31
C HIS A 441 22.78 0.80 -48.53
N THR A 442 24.11 0.60 -48.59
CA THR A 442 24.84 -0.30 -47.68
C THR A 442 25.73 0.54 -46.78
N LEU A 443 25.44 0.51 -45.48
CA LEU A 443 26.12 1.24 -44.42
C LEU A 443 27.31 0.40 -43.94
N GLN A 444 28.53 0.79 -44.31
CA GLN A 444 29.77 0.07 -44.02
C GLN A 444 30.66 0.87 -43.07
N GLY A 445 31.27 0.19 -42.10
CA GLY A 445 32.24 0.80 -41.17
C GLY A 445 32.29 0.16 -39.78
N HIS A 446 31.34 -0.69 -39.41
CA HIS A 446 31.50 -1.53 -38.23
C HIS A 446 32.55 -2.63 -38.48
N TYR A 447 33.34 -2.91 -37.45
CA TYR A 447 34.44 -3.88 -37.49
C TYR A 447 34.04 -5.25 -36.94
N SER A 448 32.81 -5.37 -36.43
CA SER A 448 32.23 -6.61 -35.94
C SER A 448 30.71 -6.62 -36.14
N GLN A 449 30.04 -7.68 -35.69
CA GLN A 449 28.63 -7.95 -35.99
C GLN A 449 27.69 -6.89 -35.39
N ILE A 450 26.67 -6.49 -36.15
CA ILE A 450 25.61 -5.59 -35.67
C ILE A 450 24.54 -6.40 -34.94
N TYR A 451 24.12 -5.94 -33.76
CA TYR A 451 23.17 -6.63 -32.88
C TYR A 451 21.85 -5.88 -32.67
N ALA A 452 21.90 -4.54 -32.70
CA ALA A 452 20.74 -3.69 -32.46
C ALA A 452 20.75 -2.51 -33.43
N ILE A 453 19.55 -2.05 -33.79
CA ILE A 453 19.34 -0.95 -34.73
C ILE A 453 18.15 -0.11 -34.25
N ALA A 454 18.21 1.20 -34.45
CA ALA A 454 17.10 2.12 -34.26
C ALA A 454 17.01 3.07 -35.47
N PHE A 455 15.81 3.44 -35.87
CA PHE A 455 15.57 4.24 -37.08
C PHE A 455 14.44 5.25 -36.85
N ASP A 456 14.69 6.53 -37.10
CA ASP A 456 13.70 7.61 -36.95
C ASP A 456 13.12 8.12 -38.28
N GLY A 457 13.47 7.49 -39.42
CA GLY A 457 13.07 7.91 -40.76
C GLY A 457 14.13 8.73 -41.51
N ALA A 458 15.03 9.40 -40.79
CA ALA A 458 16.12 10.20 -41.37
C ALA A 458 17.50 9.72 -40.92
N ARG A 459 17.61 9.23 -39.68
CA ARG A 459 18.84 8.74 -39.04
C ARG A 459 18.68 7.28 -38.66
N VAL A 460 19.71 6.49 -38.94
CA VAL A 460 19.89 5.13 -38.46
C VAL A 460 20.93 5.15 -37.34
N ALA A 461 20.66 4.48 -36.22
CA ALA A 461 21.68 4.16 -35.22
C ALA A 461 21.91 2.64 -35.19
N THR A 462 23.17 2.21 -35.24
CA THR A 462 23.56 0.79 -35.20
C THR A 462 24.47 0.51 -34.00
N GLY A 463 24.15 -0.52 -33.21
CA GLY A 463 24.97 -1.02 -32.12
C GLY A 463 25.63 -2.36 -32.48
N SER A 464 26.93 -2.46 -32.20
CA SER A 464 27.80 -3.54 -32.66
C SER A 464 28.55 -4.24 -31.53
N LEU A 465 29.08 -5.43 -31.82
CA LEU A 465 30.06 -6.12 -30.98
C LEU A 465 31.42 -5.42 -30.95
N ASP A 466 31.70 -4.49 -31.88
CA ASP A 466 32.89 -3.62 -31.86
C ASP A 466 32.83 -2.48 -30.83
N THR A 467 31.88 -2.56 -29.90
CA THR A 467 31.59 -1.63 -28.79
C THR A 467 31.22 -0.19 -29.19
N SER A 468 31.15 0.11 -30.49
CA SER A 468 30.73 1.41 -31.01
C SER A 468 29.24 1.46 -31.32
N VAL A 469 28.70 2.69 -31.28
CA VAL A 469 27.39 3.00 -31.88
C VAL A 469 27.60 3.99 -33.02
N ARG A 470 27.15 3.66 -34.22
CA ARG A 470 27.30 4.55 -35.39
C ARG A 470 25.96 5.17 -35.76
N ILE A 471 25.99 6.46 -36.11
CA ILE A 471 24.82 7.19 -36.63
C ILE A 471 25.03 7.43 -38.12
N TRP A 472 24.01 7.15 -38.92
CA TRP A 472 24.03 7.24 -40.38
C TRP A 472 22.85 8.05 -40.88
N ASN A 473 23.04 8.77 -41.98
CA ASN A 473 21.94 9.37 -42.73
C ASN A 473 21.28 8.28 -43.61
N ALA A 474 19.98 8.07 -43.45
CA ALA A 474 19.26 7.03 -44.19
C ALA A 474 19.07 7.32 -45.69
N ASN A 475 19.14 8.60 -46.08
CA ASN A 475 18.92 9.07 -47.45
C ASN A 475 20.22 9.17 -48.28
N THR A 476 21.39 9.33 -47.62
CA THR A 476 22.70 9.38 -48.30
C THR A 476 23.53 8.11 -48.07
N GLY A 477 23.28 7.41 -46.96
CA GLY A 477 24.09 6.27 -46.50
C GLY A 477 25.36 6.65 -45.73
N GLU A 478 25.63 7.94 -45.54
CA GLU A 478 26.86 8.44 -44.91
C GLU A 478 26.86 8.26 -43.38
N CYS A 479 28.01 7.90 -42.83
CA CYS A 479 28.24 7.85 -41.39
C CYS A 479 28.39 9.27 -40.83
N GLN A 480 27.39 9.76 -40.10
CA GLN A 480 27.39 11.10 -39.50
C GLN A 480 28.20 11.17 -38.20
N ALA A 481 28.19 10.11 -37.39
CA ALA A 481 28.90 10.07 -36.11
C ALA A 481 29.28 8.65 -35.67
N VAL A 482 30.34 8.56 -34.86
CA VAL A 482 30.73 7.33 -34.13
C VAL A 482 30.73 7.64 -32.64
N LEU A 483 29.69 7.19 -31.94
CA LEU A 483 29.49 7.38 -30.51
C LEU A 483 30.27 6.28 -29.77
N GLN A 484 31.25 6.69 -28.97
CA GLN A 484 32.24 5.77 -28.42
C GLN A 484 32.15 5.55 -26.91
N GLY A 485 32.59 4.35 -26.52
CA GLY A 485 33.05 4.08 -25.16
C GLY A 485 32.21 3.12 -24.33
N HIS A 486 31.19 2.45 -24.89
CA HIS A 486 30.81 1.15 -24.34
C HIS A 486 32.05 0.24 -24.40
N THR A 487 32.22 -0.66 -23.43
CA THR A 487 33.40 -1.54 -23.31
C THR A 487 33.11 -2.98 -23.72
N SER A 488 31.88 -3.25 -24.17
CA SER A 488 31.43 -4.55 -24.65
C SER A 488 30.33 -4.36 -25.71
N LEU A 489 29.71 -5.46 -26.15
CA LEU A 489 28.59 -5.50 -27.10
C LEU A 489 27.52 -4.45 -26.80
N VAL A 490 27.11 -3.66 -27.80
CA VAL A 490 25.94 -2.78 -27.67
C VAL A 490 24.70 -3.52 -28.18
N GLY A 491 24.00 -4.17 -27.25
CA GLY A 491 22.89 -5.10 -27.54
C GLY A 491 21.50 -4.48 -27.55
N GLN A 492 21.32 -3.26 -27.03
CA GLN A 492 20.02 -2.59 -26.92
C GLN A 492 20.11 -1.14 -27.42
N LEU A 493 19.21 -0.74 -28.32
CA LEU A 493 19.08 0.62 -28.84
C LEU A 493 17.61 1.05 -28.90
N GLN A 494 17.32 2.29 -28.50
CA GLN A 494 16.06 2.96 -28.82
C GLN A 494 16.29 4.45 -29.12
N MET A 495 15.52 5.01 -30.05
CA MET A 495 15.64 6.39 -30.51
C MET A 495 14.29 7.11 -30.48
N ARG A 496 14.24 8.34 -29.96
CA ARG A 496 13.04 9.17 -29.88
C ARG A 496 13.40 10.65 -29.88
N GLY A 497 12.97 11.38 -30.93
CA GLY A 497 13.26 12.81 -31.05
C GLY A 497 14.76 13.08 -31.19
N ASP A 498 15.34 13.85 -30.26
CA ASP A 498 16.79 14.06 -30.21
C ASP A 498 17.55 13.02 -29.38
N THR A 499 16.82 12.14 -28.68
CA THR A 499 17.42 11.25 -27.68
C THR A 499 17.63 9.85 -28.24
N LEU A 500 18.84 9.33 -28.08
CA LEU A 500 19.18 7.91 -28.27
C LEU A 500 19.57 7.32 -26.92
N VAL A 501 19.00 6.17 -26.57
CA VAL A 501 19.41 5.41 -25.38
C VAL A 501 20.00 4.07 -25.82
N THR A 502 21.19 3.74 -25.32
CA THR A 502 21.94 2.52 -25.64
C THR A 502 22.21 1.71 -24.38
N GLY A 503 22.06 0.39 -24.46
CA GLY A 503 22.37 -0.56 -23.39
C GLY A 503 23.45 -1.55 -23.82
N GLY A 504 24.50 -1.66 -23.03
CA GLY A 504 25.65 -2.52 -23.32
C GLY A 504 25.67 -3.81 -22.50
N SER A 505 26.40 -4.81 -23.00
CA SER A 505 26.78 -5.99 -22.21
C SER A 505 27.84 -5.69 -21.15
N ASP A 506 28.31 -4.45 -21.10
CA ASP A 506 29.13 -3.86 -20.03
C ASP A 506 28.30 -3.39 -18.81
N GLY A 507 26.99 -3.66 -18.79
CA GLY A 507 26.07 -3.24 -17.72
C GLY A 507 25.74 -1.75 -17.71
N SER A 508 26.32 -0.96 -18.62
CA SER A 508 26.04 0.48 -18.72
C SER A 508 24.85 0.77 -19.63
N VAL A 509 24.05 1.75 -19.23
CA VAL A 509 23.08 2.42 -20.08
C VAL A 509 23.56 3.83 -20.35
N ARG A 510 23.40 4.33 -21.58
CA ARG A 510 23.86 5.67 -21.97
C ARG A 510 22.78 6.40 -22.72
N VAL A 511 22.70 7.70 -22.47
CA VAL A 511 21.78 8.62 -23.14
C VAL A 511 22.62 9.58 -23.97
N TRP A 512 22.26 9.78 -25.23
CA TRP A 512 22.98 10.59 -26.20
C TRP A 512 22.06 11.63 -26.84
N SER A 513 22.60 12.81 -27.16
CA SER A 513 21.95 13.79 -28.03
C SER A 513 22.34 13.51 -29.48
N LEU A 514 21.35 13.42 -30.36
CA LEU A 514 21.52 13.15 -31.79
C LEU A 514 21.64 14.42 -32.65
N SER A 515 21.45 15.60 -32.07
CA SER A 515 21.73 16.89 -32.69
C SER A 515 23.18 17.32 -32.48
N LYS A 516 23.76 16.94 -31.34
CA LYS A 516 25.14 17.26 -30.95
C LYS A 516 26.11 16.07 -31.05
N PHE A 517 25.59 14.84 -31.16
CA PHE A 517 26.35 13.58 -31.12
C PHE A 517 27.23 13.40 -29.86
N VAL A 518 26.77 13.92 -28.72
CA VAL A 518 27.48 13.84 -27.42
C VAL A 518 26.70 13.00 -26.41
N PRO A 519 27.38 12.33 -25.45
CA PRO A 519 26.71 11.70 -24.32
C PRO A 519 26.10 12.77 -23.42
N ILE A 520 24.84 12.55 -23.03
CA ILE A 520 24.13 13.31 -22.00
C ILE A 520 24.37 12.64 -20.63
N HIS A 521 24.07 11.34 -20.54
CA HIS A 521 24.17 10.56 -19.31
C HIS A 521 24.94 9.25 -19.52
N ARG A 522 25.72 8.85 -18.50
CA ARG A 522 26.32 7.52 -18.37
C ARG A 522 25.80 6.89 -17.07
N LEU A 523 24.99 5.86 -17.20
CA LEU A 523 24.33 5.16 -16.10
C LEU A 523 25.06 3.84 -15.86
N ALA A 524 25.64 3.66 -14.67
CA ALA A 524 26.12 2.36 -14.20
C ALA A 524 24.91 1.53 -13.77
N ALA A 525 24.23 0.92 -14.74
CA ALA A 525 22.86 0.48 -14.54
C ALA A 525 22.76 -0.89 -13.86
N HIS A 526 23.61 -1.83 -14.28
CA HIS A 526 23.61 -3.21 -13.84
C HIS A 526 25.04 -3.72 -13.65
N ASP A 527 25.21 -4.70 -12.77
CA ASP A 527 26.51 -5.33 -12.50
C ASP A 527 26.97 -6.24 -13.67
N ASN A 528 26.01 -6.64 -14.52
CA ASN A 528 26.17 -7.50 -15.70
C ASN A 528 25.37 -6.95 -16.89
N SER A 529 25.43 -7.62 -18.05
CA SER A 529 24.79 -7.20 -19.31
C SER A 529 23.35 -6.70 -19.16
N VAL A 530 23.07 -5.53 -19.78
CA VAL A 530 21.71 -5.00 -19.97
C VAL A 530 20.96 -5.90 -20.95
N THR A 531 19.91 -6.56 -20.49
CA THR A 531 19.14 -7.56 -21.27
C THR A 531 17.94 -6.94 -21.96
N SER A 532 17.40 -5.85 -21.42
CA SER A 532 16.23 -5.15 -21.96
C SER A 532 16.29 -3.66 -21.64
N LEU A 533 15.80 -2.84 -22.56
CA LEU A 533 15.80 -1.38 -22.46
C LEU A 533 14.52 -0.82 -23.09
N GLN A 534 13.84 0.08 -22.39
CA GLN A 534 12.73 0.88 -22.89
C GLN A 534 12.85 2.31 -22.35
N PHE A 535 12.41 3.35 -23.09
CA PHE A 535 12.32 4.70 -22.54
C PHE A 535 11.16 5.53 -23.12
N ASP A 536 10.69 6.51 -22.34
CA ASP A 536 9.73 7.54 -22.75
C ASP A 536 10.34 8.95 -22.66
N ASP A 537 9.55 10.02 -22.81
CA ASP A 537 10.06 11.41 -22.74
C ASP A 537 10.54 11.82 -21.31
N THR A 538 10.39 10.96 -20.30
CA THR A 538 10.62 11.23 -18.87
C THR A 538 11.47 10.19 -18.14
N ARG A 539 11.41 8.92 -18.51
CA ARG A 539 12.03 7.80 -17.78
C ARG A 539 12.71 6.80 -18.70
N VAL A 540 13.80 6.19 -18.24
CA VAL A 540 14.43 5.00 -18.82
C VAL A 540 14.18 3.81 -17.90
N VAL A 541 13.79 2.67 -18.47
CA VAL A 541 13.61 1.42 -17.72
C VAL A 541 14.57 0.38 -18.30
N SER A 542 15.47 -0.12 -17.44
CA SER A 542 16.48 -1.12 -17.81
C SER A 542 16.30 -2.41 -17.01
N GLY A 543 16.41 -3.55 -17.70
CA GLY A 543 16.51 -4.89 -17.09
C GLY A 543 17.90 -5.46 -17.31
N GLY A 544 18.43 -6.16 -16.31
CA GLY A 544 19.78 -6.71 -16.33
C GLY A 544 19.89 -8.21 -16.05
N SER A 545 21.05 -8.75 -16.39
CA SER A 545 21.47 -10.12 -16.02
C SER A 545 21.85 -10.24 -14.53
N ASP A 546 21.70 -9.16 -13.76
CA ASP A 546 21.81 -9.11 -12.30
C ASP A 546 20.46 -9.38 -11.60
N GLY A 547 19.40 -9.64 -12.38
CA GLY A 547 18.06 -9.93 -11.87
C GLY A 547 17.27 -8.69 -11.45
N ARG A 548 17.74 -7.47 -11.78
CA ARG A 548 17.10 -6.21 -11.37
C ARG A 548 16.41 -5.50 -12.54
N VAL A 549 15.34 -4.76 -12.23
CA VAL A 549 14.73 -3.77 -13.13
C VAL A 549 14.81 -2.39 -12.49
N LYS A 550 15.48 -1.45 -13.15
CA LYS A 550 15.77 -0.12 -12.63
C LYS A 550 15.09 0.96 -13.47
N VAL A 551 14.54 1.97 -12.79
CA VAL A 551 13.94 3.16 -13.42
C VAL A 551 14.85 4.35 -13.16
N TRP A 552 15.18 5.07 -14.23
CA TRP A 552 16.02 6.26 -14.22
C TRP A 552 15.21 7.45 -14.72
N ASP A 553 15.42 8.61 -14.12
CA ASP A 553 14.85 9.87 -14.62
C ASP A 553 15.68 10.34 -15.82
N LEU A 554 15.06 10.51 -16.98
CA LEU A 554 15.78 10.79 -18.24
C LEU A 554 16.47 12.16 -18.22
N LYS A 555 15.90 13.14 -17.48
CA LYS A 555 16.41 14.51 -17.45
C LYS A 555 17.65 14.61 -16.57
N THR A 556 17.61 14.02 -15.38
CA THR A 556 18.68 14.08 -14.37
C THR A 556 19.70 12.96 -14.48
N GLY A 557 19.34 11.82 -15.07
CA GLY A 557 20.17 10.61 -15.07
C GLY A 557 20.21 9.88 -13.72
N HIS A 558 19.42 10.31 -12.74
CA HIS A 558 19.40 9.68 -11.42
C HIS A 558 18.56 8.40 -11.40
N LEU A 559 19.00 7.41 -10.62
CA LEU A 559 18.19 6.25 -10.28
C LEU A 559 16.98 6.70 -9.45
N VAL A 560 15.78 6.37 -9.91
CA VAL A 560 14.52 6.65 -9.22
C VAL A 560 14.24 5.54 -8.20
N ARG A 561 14.23 4.29 -8.67
CA ARG A 561 14.02 3.08 -7.85
C ARG A 561 14.30 1.81 -8.65
N GLU A 562 14.31 0.69 -7.93
CA GLU A 562 14.13 -0.65 -8.51
C GLU A 562 12.63 -1.03 -8.45
N LEU A 563 12.13 -1.74 -9.47
CA LEU A 563 10.70 -2.08 -9.60
C LEU A 563 10.31 -3.44 -9.02
N ILE A 564 11.22 -4.41 -9.13
CA ILE A 564 10.99 -5.81 -8.76
C ILE A 564 12.02 -6.23 -7.72
N ALA A 565 11.69 -7.22 -6.89
CA ALA A 565 12.69 -7.88 -6.06
C ALA A 565 13.73 -8.57 -6.95
N GLN A 566 14.99 -8.64 -6.49
CA GLN A 566 16.08 -9.22 -7.27
C GLN A 566 15.79 -10.69 -7.62
N GLY A 567 15.81 -11.02 -8.91
CA GLY A 567 15.79 -12.41 -9.40
C GLY A 567 17.18 -12.93 -9.75
N GLU A 568 17.24 -14.02 -10.50
CA GLU A 568 18.50 -14.52 -11.07
C GLU A 568 18.89 -13.72 -12.32
N ALA A 569 17.92 -13.46 -13.21
CA ALA A 569 18.10 -12.67 -14.42
C ALA A 569 16.76 -12.06 -14.86
N VAL A 570 16.80 -10.88 -15.48
CA VAL A 570 15.66 -10.33 -16.23
C VAL A 570 15.86 -10.61 -17.71
N TRP A 571 14.87 -11.17 -18.39
CA TRP A 571 14.94 -11.45 -19.83
C TRP A 571 14.44 -10.29 -20.68
N ARG A 572 13.27 -9.74 -20.32
CA ARG A 572 12.60 -8.63 -21.02
C ARG A 572 11.83 -7.75 -20.07
N VAL A 573 11.73 -6.48 -20.46
CA VAL A 573 10.87 -5.47 -19.83
C VAL A 573 10.13 -4.73 -20.95
N ALA A 574 8.82 -4.59 -20.80
CA ALA A 574 7.96 -3.76 -21.64
C ALA A 574 7.11 -2.88 -20.72
N PHE A 575 6.94 -1.59 -21.06
CA PHE A 575 6.06 -0.71 -20.29
C PHE A 575 5.24 0.20 -21.20
N GLU A 576 4.05 0.52 -20.72
CA GLU A 576 3.19 1.60 -21.17
C GLU A 576 3.00 2.59 -19.99
N ASP A 577 2.36 3.74 -20.24
CA ASP A 577 2.25 4.85 -19.29
C ASP A 577 1.94 4.41 -17.83
N GLU A 578 1.02 3.46 -17.64
CA GLU A 578 0.52 3.05 -16.33
C GLU A 578 0.95 1.64 -15.90
N LYS A 579 1.60 0.86 -16.78
CA LYS A 579 1.86 -0.57 -16.58
C LYS A 579 3.28 -0.94 -17.00
N CYS A 580 3.98 -1.67 -16.14
CA CYS A 580 5.26 -2.30 -16.44
C CYS A 580 5.12 -3.82 -16.36
N VAL A 581 5.61 -4.54 -17.36
CA VAL A 581 5.72 -6.00 -17.36
C VAL A 581 7.21 -6.35 -17.43
N ALA A 582 7.69 -6.99 -16.37
CA ALA A 582 9.03 -7.56 -16.30
C ALA A 582 8.94 -9.08 -16.35
N MET A 583 9.83 -9.70 -17.12
CA MET A 583 9.92 -11.14 -17.30
C MET A 583 11.24 -11.61 -16.72
N ALA A 584 11.20 -12.31 -15.58
CA ALA A 584 12.38 -12.70 -14.81
C ALA A 584 12.48 -14.21 -14.59
N LEU A 585 13.71 -14.67 -14.38
CA LEU A 585 14.05 -16.01 -13.91
C LEU A 585 14.18 -15.98 -12.37
N ARG A 586 13.49 -16.88 -11.68
CA ARG A 586 13.72 -17.22 -10.26
C ARG A 586 13.50 -18.72 -10.05
N ASN A 587 14.38 -19.37 -9.31
CA ASN A 587 14.35 -20.80 -8.98
C ASN A 587 14.21 -21.69 -10.24
N ASN A 588 14.97 -21.40 -11.30
CA ASN A 588 14.85 -22.03 -12.63
C ASN A 588 13.45 -21.95 -13.31
N ARG A 589 12.50 -21.15 -12.78
CA ARG A 589 11.16 -20.95 -13.36
C ARG A 589 11.02 -19.53 -13.93
N THR A 590 10.34 -19.44 -15.08
CA THR A 590 10.02 -18.17 -15.74
C THR A 590 8.72 -17.60 -15.17
N ILE A 591 8.87 -16.49 -14.45
CA ILE A 591 7.88 -15.93 -13.53
C ILE A 591 7.54 -14.52 -14.03
N MET A 592 6.28 -14.35 -14.46
CA MET A 592 5.58 -13.04 -14.47
C MET A 592 5.14 -12.76 -13.04
N GLU A 593 4.42 -11.66 -12.81
CA GLU A 593 4.17 -11.20 -11.47
C GLU A 593 2.59 -10.98 -11.19
N SER A 594 1.88 -11.76 -10.28
CA SER A 594 0.75 -11.51 -9.27
C SER A 594 0.74 -12.27 -7.87
N ASP A 595 1.27 -11.70 -6.75
CA ASP A 595 1.63 -12.37 -5.43
C ASP A 595 0.39 -12.58 -4.52
N ASP A 596 -0.74 -12.09 -5.03
CA ASP A 596 -2.08 -12.15 -4.47
C ASP A 596 -2.90 -13.31 -5.10
N GLU A 597 -2.28 -14.23 -5.86
CA GLU A 597 -3.01 -15.38 -6.44
C GLU A 597 -3.45 -16.35 -5.31
N PRO A 598 -4.77 -16.65 -5.19
CA PRO A 598 -5.26 -17.57 -4.18
C PRO A 598 -4.99 -19.03 -4.58
N PHE A 599 -4.67 -19.84 -3.58
CA PHE A 599 -4.62 -21.29 -3.71
C PHE A 599 -5.33 -21.95 -2.52
N SER A 600 -5.96 -23.08 -2.81
CA SER A 600 -6.69 -23.90 -1.85
C SER A 600 -5.73 -24.70 -0.97
N VAL A 601 -5.88 -24.58 0.35
CA VAL A 601 -5.20 -25.44 1.34
C VAL A 601 -6.22 -26.24 2.16
N SER A 602 -5.87 -27.49 2.48
CA SER A 602 -6.68 -28.36 3.35
C SER A 602 -6.30 -28.13 4.81
N LEU A 603 -7.32 -28.06 5.67
CA LEU A 603 -7.20 -28.08 7.12
C LEU A 603 -7.14 -29.54 7.63
N SER A 604 -6.83 -29.70 8.92
CA SER A 604 -6.87 -31.00 9.59
C SER A 604 -8.32 -31.39 9.91
N ASP A 605 -8.62 -32.69 9.92
CA ASP A 605 -9.92 -33.21 10.39
C ASP A 605 -10.20 -32.80 11.85
N GLU A 606 -9.14 -32.64 12.65
CA GLU A 606 -9.20 -32.18 14.05
C GLU A 606 -9.40 -30.66 14.21
N SER A 607 -9.45 -29.89 13.11
CA SER A 607 -9.60 -28.43 13.19
C SER A 607 -10.95 -27.98 13.77
N PHE A 608 -12.01 -28.80 13.66
CA PHE A 608 -13.38 -28.47 14.04
C PHE A 608 -14.12 -29.60 14.77
N GLU A 609 -14.96 -29.24 15.75
CA GLU A 609 -15.98 -30.11 16.37
C GLU A 609 -17.30 -29.31 16.47
N THR A 610 -18.41 -29.82 15.94
CA THR A 610 -19.68 -29.05 15.84
C THR A 610 -20.74 -29.46 16.84
N TYR A 611 -21.68 -28.55 17.10
CA TYR A 611 -22.89 -28.78 17.89
C TYR A 611 -24.06 -28.02 17.29
N GLU A 612 -25.13 -28.73 16.91
CA GLU A 612 -26.30 -28.17 16.20
C GLU A 612 -25.93 -27.36 14.93
N LEU A 613 -24.86 -27.77 14.25
CA LEU A 613 -24.22 -27.03 13.16
C LEU A 613 -23.53 -27.98 12.15
N ASP A 614 -23.66 -27.70 10.86
CA ASP A 614 -22.84 -28.33 9.82
C ASP A 614 -21.37 -27.84 9.90
N PRO A 615 -20.37 -28.71 9.66
CA PRO A 615 -18.97 -28.32 9.75
C PRO A 615 -18.59 -27.26 8.70
N PRO A 616 -17.76 -26.26 9.05
CA PRO A 616 -17.17 -25.37 8.07
C PRO A 616 -16.37 -26.16 7.01
N PRO A 617 -16.18 -25.61 5.79
CA PRO A 617 -15.30 -26.23 4.81
C PRO A 617 -13.88 -26.44 5.38
N TYR A 618 -13.41 -27.69 5.33
CA TYR A 618 -12.02 -28.08 5.64
C TYR A 618 -11.02 -27.62 4.56
N THR A 619 -11.43 -26.72 3.66
CA THR A 619 -10.64 -26.22 2.56
C THR A 619 -10.78 -24.71 2.51
N ILE A 620 -9.66 -23.98 2.48
CA ILE A 620 -9.65 -22.52 2.49
C ILE A 620 -8.72 -21.95 1.43
N GLU A 621 -9.22 -20.96 0.70
CA GLU A 621 -8.41 -20.12 -0.19
C GLU A 621 -7.53 -19.16 0.61
N VAL A 622 -6.23 -19.19 0.32
CA VAL A 622 -5.20 -18.34 0.91
C VAL A 622 -4.24 -17.83 -0.17
N THR A 623 -3.61 -16.68 0.03
CA THR A 623 -2.56 -16.18 -0.89
C THR A 623 -1.17 -16.31 -0.24
N LYS A 624 -0.10 -16.37 -1.05
CA LYS A 624 1.28 -16.42 -0.51
C LYS A 624 1.59 -15.21 0.38
N LYS A 625 1.17 -14.03 -0.06
CA LYS A 625 1.28 -12.78 0.70
C LYS A 625 0.50 -12.80 2.01
N GLU A 626 -0.73 -13.31 1.99
CA GLU A 626 -1.56 -13.43 3.20
C GLU A 626 -0.91 -14.35 4.24
N LEU A 627 -0.40 -15.51 3.83
CA LEU A 627 0.33 -16.42 4.73
C LEU A 627 1.60 -15.78 5.31
N LYS A 628 2.38 -15.06 4.48
CA LYS A 628 3.54 -14.28 4.94
C LYS A 628 3.13 -13.18 5.94
N GLN A 629 2.00 -12.51 5.71
CA GLN A 629 1.47 -11.49 6.62
C GLN A 629 1.00 -12.08 7.95
N MET A 630 0.21 -13.17 7.94
CA MET A 630 -0.20 -13.87 9.16
C MET A 630 1.00 -14.34 9.99
N TYR A 631 2.05 -14.85 9.33
CA TYR A 631 3.29 -15.23 9.99
C TYR A 631 3.97 -14.02 10.65
N TYR A 632 4.14 -12.92 9.92
CA TYR A 632 4.69 -11.67 10.46
C TYR A 632 3.87 -11.14 11.64
N ASP A 633 2.54 -11.11 11.51
CA ASP A 633 1.60 -10.61 12.53
C ASP A 633 1.69 -11.41 13.84
N MET A 634 1.75 -12.75 13.75
CA MET A 634 1.95 -13.60 14.93
C MET A 634 3.35 -13.40 15.54
N VAL A 635 4.40 -13.26 14.71
CA VAL A 635 5.77 -13.02 15.21
C VAL A 635 5.87 -11.66 15.90
N VAL A 636 5.34 -10.58 15.33
CA VAL A 636 5.29 -9.26 15.96
C VAL A 636 4.51 -9.32 17.28
N THR A 637 3.35 -9.99 17.29
CA THR A 637 2.57 -10.19 18.53
C THR A 637 3.40 -10.90 19.60
N ARG A 638 4.03 -12.03 19.27
CA ARG A 638 4.93 -12.79 20.16
C ARG A 638 6.11 -11.96 20.67
N GLN A 639 6.75 -11.17 19.81
CA GLN A 639 7.88 -10.31 20.20
C GLN A 639 7.43 -9.15 21.11
N MET A 640 6.29 -8.51 20.82
CA MET A 640 5.70 -7.45 21.66
C MET A 640 5.36 -7.97 23.06
N GLU A 641 4.70 -9.13 23.14
CA GLU A 641 4.36 -9.82 24.38
C GLU A 641 5.63 -10.20 25.19
N MET A 642 6.69 -10.66 24.53
CA MET A 642 7.99 -10.91 25.16
C MET A 642 8.71 -9.63 25.61
N ALA A 643 8.55 -8.51 24.91
CA ALA A 643 9.05 -7.22 25.37
C ALA A 643 8.28 -6.74 26.61
N ALA A 644 6.96 -6.93 26.66
CA ALA A 644 6.15 -6.64 27.83
C ALA A 644 6.54 -7.52 29.05
N ASP A 645 6.78 -8.82 28.86
CA ASP A 645 7.33 -9.72 29.88
C ASP A 645 8.65 -9.19 30.48
N ARG A 646 9.58 -8.75 29.61
CA ARG A 646 10.87 -8.16 30.01
C ARG A 646 10.67 -6.87 30.81
N LEU A 647 9.90 -5.91 30.28
CA LEU A 647 9.64 -4.61 30.92
C LEU A 647 8.88 -4.75 32.26
N TYR A 648 8.06 -5.78 32.41
CA TYR A 648 7.42 -6.12 33.69
C TYR A 648 8.43 -6.63 34.72
N LYS A 649 9.34 -7.54 34.33
CA LYS A 649 10.42 -8.04 35.19
C LYS A 649 11.41 -6.94 35.60
N GLU A 650 11.64 -5.97 34.72
CA GLU A 650 12.38 -4.73 34.99
C GLU A 650 11.61 -3.74 35.89
N LYS A 651 10.37 -4.05 36.31
CA LYS A 651 9.49 -3.22 37.14
C LYS A 651 9.10 -1.86 36.51
N LYS A 652 9.24 -1.74 35.18
CA LYS A 652 8.81 -0.56 34.41
C LYS A 652 7.30 -0.56 34.19
N ILE A 653 6.72 -1.73 33.86
CA ILE A 653 5.27 -1.95 33.88
C ILE A 653 4.82 -2.18 35.33
N ARG A 654 3.72 -1.55 35.74
CA ARG A 654 3.15 -1.65 37.10
C ARG A 654 1.71 -2.17 37.05
N GLY A 655 1.26 -2.80 38.15
CA GLY A 655 -0.09 -3.37 38.25
C GLY A 655 -0.22 -4.76 37.62
N PHE A 656 -1.43 -5.11 37.19
CA PHE A 656 -1.70 -6.40 36.53
C PHE A 656 -1.27 -6.35 35.06
N CYS A 657 -0.53 -7.37 34.61
CA CYS A 657 -0.17 -7.55 33.21
C CYS A 657 -0.65 -8.91 32.71
N HIS A 658 -1.43 -8.95 31.63
CA HIS A 658 -2.09 -10.15 31.10
C HIS A 658 -1.58 -10.47 29.70
N LEU A 659 -0.51 -11.25 29.63
CA LEU A 659 0.10 -11.63 28.36
C LEU A 659 -0.69 -12.72 27.64
N SER A 660 -0.64 -12.72 26.30
CA SER A 660 -1.28 -13.70 25.41
C SER A 660 -0.31 -14.73 24.79
N THR A 661 0.95 -14.76 25.23
CA THR A 661 2.03 -15.58 24.63
C THR A 661 1.67 -17.06 24.45
N GLY A 662 1.57 -17.52 23.19
CA GLY A 662 1.11 -18.86 22.80
C GLY A 662 -0.34 -18.90 22.25
N GLN A 663 -1.04 -17.78 22.23
CA GLN A 663 -2.42 -17.65 21.70
C GLN A 663 -2.50 -16.74 20.45
N GLU A 664 -1.37 -16.43 19.81
CA GLU A 664 -1.28 -15.43 18.73
C GLU A 664 -2.18 -15.76 17.53
N ALA A 665 -2.34 -17.05 17.23
CA ALA A 665 -3.20 -17.54 16.15
C ALA A 665 -4.68 -17.09 16.28
N VAL A 666 -5.19 -16.89 17.49
CA VAL A 666 -6.59 -16.50 17.68
C VAL A 666 -6.82 -15.04 17.25
N ALA A 667 -5.98 -14.12 17.71
CA ALA A 667 -6.07 -12.71 17.33
C ALA A 667 -5.80 -12.50 15.84
N THR A 668 -4.77 -13.15 15.29
CA THR A 668 -4.43 -13.05 13.86
C THR A 668 -5.50 -13.71 12.99
N GLY A 669 -5.96 -14.92 13.32
CA GLY A 669 -6.95 -15.65 12.53
C GLY A 669 -8.32 -14.96 12.51
N ILE A 670 -8.74 -14.35 13.62
CA ILE A 670 -9.95 -13.51 13.67
C ILE A 670 -9.81 -12.32 12.73
N GLU A 671 -8.73 -11.53 12.83
CA GLU A 671 -8.60 -10.29 12.05
C GLU A 671 -8.54 -10.55 10.54
N HIS A 672 -7.83 -11.60 10.11
CA HIS A 672 -7.77 -12.00 8.69
C HIS A 672 -9.06 -12.65 8.16
N ALA A 673 -10.09 -12.82 8.99
CA ALA A 673 -11.42 -13.32 8.60
C ALA A 673 -12.52 -12.23 8.59
N ILE A 674 -12.26 -11.06 9.17
CA ILE A 674 -13.25 -9.98 9.35
C ILE A 674 -12.82 -8.70 8.63
N THR A 675 -13.55 -7.59 8.81
CA THR A 675 -13.08 -6.27 8.36
C THR A 675 -12.94 -5.30 9.54
N LYS A 676 -12.32 -4.14 9.28
CA LYS A 676 -12.25 -3.02 10.23
C LYS A 676 -13.63 -2.41 10.59
N GLU A 677 -14.71 -2.84 9.94
CA GLU A 677 -16.07 -2.38 10.21
C GLU A 677 -16.87 -3.31 11.11
N ASP A 678 -16.43 -4.57 11.29
CA ASP A 678 -16.95 -5.47 12.32
C ASP A 678 -16.38 -5.05 13.68
N ASP A 679 -17.10 -5.29 14.77
CA ASP A 679 -16.64 -4.94 16.12
C ASP A 679 -15.95 -6.11 16.80
N VAL A 680 -14.81 -5.86 17.44
CA VAL A 680 -14.14 -6.84 18.31
C VAL A 680 -14.14 -6.31 19.74
N ILE A 681 -14.64 -7.10 20.70
CA ILE A 681 -14.72 -6.72 22.11
C ILE A 681 -14.13 -7.82 23.00
N THR A 682 -13.25 -7.44 23.93
CA THR A 682 -12.62 -8.36 24.88
C THR A 682 -12.34 -7.67 26.23
N ALA A 683 -12.15 -8.46 27.28
CA ALA A 683 -11.74 -7.94 28.59
C ALA A 683 -10.22 -8.05 28.80
N TYR A 684 -9.67 -9.26 28.83
CA TYR A 684 -8.27 -9.56 29.18
C TYR A 684 -7.48 -9.97 27.93
N ARG A 685 -6.14 -9.99 28.03
CA ARG A 685 -5.22 -10.46 26.96
C ARG A 685 -5.43 -9.68 25.65
N CYS A 686 -5.75 -8.41 25.77
CA CYS A 686 -6.23 -7.56 24.68
C CYS A 686 -5.12 -7.05 23.73
N HIS A 687 -3.84 -7.28 24.02
CA HIS A 687 -2.72 -6.61 23.31
C HIS A 687 -2.60 -7.06 21.86
N GLY A 688 -2.62 -8.37 21.60
CA GLY A 688 -2.62 -8.91 20.24
C GLY A 688 -3.84 -8.45 19.43
N TYR A 689 -5.02 -8.42 20.06
CA TYR A 689 -6.22 -7.88 19.43
C TYR A 689 -6.10 -6.38 19.14
N ALA A 690 -5.58 -5.57 20.07
CA ALA A 690 -5.36 -4.13 19.86
C ALA A 690 -4.42 -3.87 18.68
N LEU A 691 -3.31 -4.62 18.61
CA LEU A 691 -2.34 -4.58 17.50
C LEU A 691 -3.03 -4.92 16.17
N MET A 692 -3.71 -6.06 16.11
CA MET A 692 -4.46 -6.49 14.92
C MET A 692 -5.53 -5.48 14.51
N ARG A 693 -6.19 -4.81 15.46
CA ARG A 693 -7.18 -3.75 15.20
C ARG A 693 -6.57 -2.37 14.86
N GLY A 694 -5.26 -2.28 14.73
CA GLY A 694 -4.54 -1.14 14.16
C GLY A 694 -3.85 -0.22 15.15
N ALA A 695 -3.76 -0.61 16.43
CA ALA A 695 -2.87 0.07 17.36
C ALA A 695 -1.41 -0.26 17.04
N SER A 696 -0.51 0.69 17.28
CA SER A 696 0.95 0.49 17.11
C SER A 696 1.58 -0.20 18.31
N VAL A 697 2.69 -0.91 18.09
CA VAL A 697 3.49 -1.53 19.17
C VAL A 697 3.88 -0.47 20.20
N ARG A 698 4.35 0.70 19.77
CA ARG A 698 4.71 1.78 20.70
C ARG A 698 3.53 2.30 21.53
N SER A 699 2.32 2.33 20.97
CA SER A 699 1.13 2.78 21.72
C SER A 699 0.66 1.74 22.74
N ILE A 700 0.80 0.45 22.45
CA ILE A 700 0.49 -0.65 23.37
C ILE A 700 1.52 -0.68 24.50
N ILE A 701 2.81 -0.70 24.17
CA ILE A 701 3.90 -0.71 25.14
C ILE A 701 3.93 0.59 25.95
N GLY A 702 3.69 1.74 25.32
CA GLY A 702 3.56 3.03 26.00
C GLY A 702 2.40 3.05 27.00
N GLU A 703 1.27 2.40 26.68
CA GLU A 703 0.16 2.24 27.62
C GLU A 703 0.53 1.35 28.81
N LEU A 704 1.19 0.22 28.57
CA LEU A 704 1.71 -0.66 29.64
C LEU A 704 2.73 0.05 30.55
N LEU A 705 3.52 0.97 30.00
CA LEU A 705 4.50 1.80 30.70
C LEU A 705 3.90 3.05 31.36
N GLY A 706 2.60 3.32 31.21
CA GLY A 706 1.94 4.52 31.75
C GLY A 706 2.46 5.82 31.11
N ARG A 707 2.58 5.86 29.78
CA ARG A 707 3.10 7.01 29.01
C ARG A 707 1.98 7.81 28.37
N ARG A 708 2.15 9.14 28.28
CA ARG A 708 1.14 10.08 27.76
C ARG A 708 0.74 9.83 26.29
N GLN A 709 1.56 9.11 25.52
CA GLN A 709 1.27 8.72 24.13
C GLN A 709 0.85 7.24 24.00
N GLY A 710 0.50 6.58 25.11
CA GLY A 710 -0.18 5.29 25.10
C GLY A 710 -1.60 5.36 24.52
N ILE A 711 -2.20 4.21 24.22
CA ILE A 711 -3.54 4.09 23.62
C ILE A 711 -4.63 4.89 24.37
N ALA A 712 -4.61 4.83 25.70
CA ALA A 712 -5.50 5.56 26.60
C ALA A 712 -4.73 6.67 27.34
N TYR A 713 -3.72 7.24 26.68
CA TYR A 713 -2.82 8.27 27.19
C TYR A 713 -2.09 7.90 28.50
N GLY A 714 -1.87 6.60 28.74
CA GLY A 714 -1.19 6.06 29.91
C GLY A 714 -2.08 5.83 31.13
N LYS A 715 -3.42 5.94 30.97
CA LYS A 715 -4.43 5.79 32.03
C LYS A 715 -5.02 4.38 32.15
N GLY A 716 -4.90 3.55 31.12
CA GLY A 716 -5.60 2.27 30.94
C GLY A 716 -4.78 0.99 31.18
N GLY A 717 -3.44 1.07 31.10
CA GLY A 717 -2.54 -0.03 31.41
C GLY A 717 -2.77 -1.30 30.57
N SER A 718 -2.63 -2.48 31.19
CA SER A 718 -2.66 -3.77 30.47
C SER A 718 -4.05 -4.26 30.02
N MET A 719 -5.10 -3.47 30.29
CA MET A 719 -6.49 -3.91 30.16
C MET A 719 -7.29 -2.96 29.28
N HIS A 720 -7.30 -1.67 29.60
CA HIS A 720 -8.15 -0.67 28.96
C HIS A 720 -7.46 -0.11 27.72
N MET A 721 -7.60 -0.83 26.61
CA MET A 721 -7.02 -0.51 25.30
C MET A 721 -8.14 -0.42 24.27
N PHE A 722 -8.28 0.74 23.64
CA PHE A 722 -9.34 1.03 22.69
C PHE A 722 -8.76 1.36 21.31
N ALA A 723 -9.43 0.92 20.26
CA ALA A 723 -9.19 1.42 18.90
C ALA A 723 -10.53 1.53 18.18
N LYS A 724 -10.54 2.07 16.95
CA LYS A 724 -11.78 2.16 16.19
C LYS A 724 -12.36 0.76 15.98
N ASN A 725 -13.61 0.55 16.39
CA ASN A 725 -14.30 -0.74 16.34
C ASN A 725 -13.50 -1.86 17.07
N PHE A 726 -12.83 -1.49 18.17
CA PHE A 726 -12.17 -2.40 19.11
C PHE A 726 -12.33 -1.91 20.55
N TYR A 727 -12.90 -2.78 21.38
CA TYR A 727 -13.28 -2.47 22.75
C TYR A 727 -12.54 -3.41 23.71
N GLY A 728 -11.30 -3.05 24.07
CA GLY A 728 -10.52 -3.75 25.07
C GLY A 728 -10.71 -3.15 26.47
N GLY A 729 -10.95 -4.01 27.46
CA GLY A 729 -10.85 -3.62 28.87
C GLY A 729 -12.16 -3.23 29.53
N ASN A 730 -13.06 -4.21 29.66
CA ASN A 730 -13.92 -4.25 30.82
C ASN A 730 -13.14 -4.88 31.97
N GLY A 731 -12.89 -4.15 33.06
CA GLY A 731 -12.12 -4.64 34.21
C GLY A 731 -12.85 -5.73 35.02
N ILE A 732 -14.14 -5.95 34.75
CA ILE A 732 -15.01 -6.93 35.39
C ILE A 732 -15.12 -8.17 34.48
N VAL A 733 -14.76 -9.33 35.02
CA VAL A 733 -14.77 -10.62 34.32
C VAL A 733 -16.17 -10.94 33.74
N GLY A 734 -16.26 -11.00 32.41
CA GLY A 734 -17.49 -11.39 31.70
C GLY A 734 -18.43 -10.24 31.35
N ALA A 735 -18.21 -9.02 31.86
CA ALA A 735 -19.06 -7.86 31.58
C ALA A 735 -19.01 -7.43 30.11
N GLN A 736 -17.93 -7.76 29.40
CA GLN A 736 -17.80 -7.48 27.97
C GLN A 736 -18.75 -8.30 27.09
N VAL A 737 -19.30 -9.41 27.61
CA VAL A 737 -20.19 -10.31 26.84
C VAL A 737 -21.57 -9.69 26.59
N PRO A 738 -22.33 -9.22 27.61
CA PRO A 738 -23.58 -8.49 27.37
C PRO A 738 -23.36 -7.15 26.65
N VAL A 739 -22.24 -6.45 26.89
CA VAL A 739 -21.90 -5.22 26.13
C VAL A 739 -21.69 -5.54 24.65
N GLY A 740 -21.02 -6.64 24.32
CA GLY A 740 -20.85 -7.12 22.95
C GLY A 740 -22.16 -7.53 22.29
N ALA A 741 -23.08 -8.15 23.03
CA ALA A 741 -24.43 -8.42 22.54
C ALA A 741 -25.19 -7.10 22.25
N GLY A 742 -24.95 -6.04 23.04
CA GLY A 742 -25.42 -4.69 22.78
C GLY A 742 -24.88 -4.07 21.49
N LEU A 743 -23.61 -4.32 21.14
CA LEU A 743 -23.04 -3.91 19.84
C LEU A 743 -23.72 -4.65 18.68
N ALA A 744 -23.93 -5.96 18.81
CA ALA A 744 -24.64 -6.76 17.79
C ALA A 744 -26.10 -6.29 17.63
N PHE A 745 -26.77 -5.93 18.73
CA PHE A 745 -28.08 -5.30 18.71
C PHE A 745 -28.05 -3.95 17.99
N ALA A 746 -27.04 -3.11 18.22
CA ALA A 746 -26.90 -1.82 17.54
C ALA A 746 -26.69 -1.98 16.03
N HIS A 747 -25.91 -2.98 15.57
CA HIS A 747 -25.78 -3.29 14.14
C HIS A 747 -27.12 -3.68 13.53
N LYS A 748 -27.83 -4.62 14.16
CA LYS A 748 -29.15 -5.07 13.70
C LYS A 748 -30.17 -3.92 13.66
N TYR A 749 -30.23 -3.13 14.73
CA TYR A 749 -31.15 -1.99 14.88
C TYR A 749 -30.88 -0.88 13.85
N THR A 750 -29.61 -0.66 13.48
CA THR A 750 -29.22 0.34 12.47
C THR A 750 -29.15 -0.22 11.04
N GLY A 751 -29.56 -1.47 10.81
CA GLY A 751 -29.55 -2.10 9.49
C GLY A 751 -28.15 -2.36 8.91
N ARG A 752 -27.12 -2.41 9.76
CA ARG A 752 -25.73 -2.66 9.35
C ARG A 752 -25.49 -4.17 9.25
N LYS A 753 -25.15 -4.66 8.04
CA LYS A 753 -24.58 -6.01 7.85
C LYS A 753 -23.12 -6.03 8.33
N LYS A 754 -22.96 -6.16 9.66
CA LYS A 754 -21.71 -6.24 10.41
C LYS A 754 -21.91 -7.17 11.59
N SER A 755 -20.84 -7.83 12.00
CA SER A 755 -20.86 -8.77 13.13
C SER A 755 -20.11 -8.21 14.34
N SER A 756 -20.50 -8.62 15.54
CA SER A 756 -19.73 -8.39 16.77
C SER A 756 -19.06 -9.68 17.22
N ILE A 757 -17.74 -9.64 17.33
CA ILE A 757 -16.88 -10.74 17.79
C ILE A 757 -16.61 -10.50 19.28
N ILE A 758 -17.22 -11.34 20.12
CA ILE A 758 -17.38 -11.12 21.55
C ILE A 758 -16.54 -12.14 22.31
N LEU A 759 -15.36 -11.70 22.76
CA LEU A 759 -14.32 -12.59 23.28
C LEU A 759 -14.31 -12.62 24.81
N TYR A 760 -14.18 -13.83 25.35
CA TYR A 760 -14.09 -14.07 26.78
C TYR A 760 -13.26 -15.32 27.08
N GLY A 761 -12.61 -15.36 28.24
CA GLY A 761 -11.85 -16.54 28.66
C GLY A 761 -12.72 -17.62 29.31
N ASP A 762 -12.20 -18.84 29.34
CA ASP A 762 -12.67 -19.96 30.16
C ASP A 762 -13.10 -19.56 31.60
N GLY A 763 -12.35 -18.69 32.28
CA GLY A 763 -12.71 -18.17 33.61
C GLY A 763 -13.98 -17.29 33.69
N ALA A 764 -14.39 -16.68 32.58
CA ALA A 764 -15.60 -15.83 32.49
C ALA A 764 -16.87 -16.62 32.11
N SER A 765 -16.70 -17.78 31.48
CA SER A 765 -17.77 -18.65 30.94
C SER A 765 -18.83 -19.13 31.94
N ASN A 766 -18.59 -18.98 33.24
CA ASN A 766 -19.46 -19.41 34.33
C ASN A 766 -20.32 -18.26 34.89
N GLN A 767 -20.12 -17.02 34.42
CA GLN A 767 -20.85 -15.86 34.93
C GLN A 767 -22.28 -15.84 34.39
N GLY A 768 -23.29 -15.63 35.25
CA GLY A 768 -24.71 -15.64 34.84
C GLY A 768 -25.04 -14.69 33.69
N GLN A 769 -24.38 -13.52 33.65
CA GLN A 769 -24.51 -12.53 32.57
C GLN A 769 -24.11 -13.04 31.17
N VAL A 770 -23.30 -14.09 31.07
CA VAL A 770 -22.93 -14.73 29.78
C VAL A 770 -24.12 -15.52 29.23
N PHE A 771 -24.79 -16.29 30.09
CA PHE A 771 -25.98 -17.06 29.72
C PHE A 771 -27.16 -16.14 29.40
N GLU A 772 -27.33 -15.04 30.13
CA GLU A 772 -28.36 -14.03 29.80
C GLU A 772 -28.06 -13.33 28.46
N ALA A 773 -26.79 -12.98 28.20
CA ALA A 773 -26.39 -12.43 26.91
C ALA A 773 -26.65 -13.39 25.74
N PHE A 774 -26.44 -14.70 25.93
CA PHE A 774 -26.79 -15.74 24.94
C PHE A 774 -28.31 -15.78 24.71
N ASN A 775 -29.10 -15.84 25.78
CA ASN A 775 -30.57 -15.85 25.73
C ASN A 775 -31.11 -14.66 24.92
N MET A 776 -30.69 -13.44 25.29
CA MET A 776 -31.10 -12.22 24.61
C MET A 776 -30.62 -12.16 23.16
N ALA A 777 -29.38 -12.60 22.88
CA ALA A 777 -28.85 -12.63 21.51
C ALA A 777 -29.57 -13.64 20.61
N LYS A 778 -30.01 -14.79 21.12
CA LYS A 778 -30.81 -15.74 20.34
C LYS A 778 -32.25 -15.28 20.18
N LEU A 779 -32.88 -14.78 21.24
CA LEU A 779 -34.24 -14.24 21.22
C LEU A 779 -34.41 -13.14 20.17
N TRP A 780 -33.42 -12.26 20.05
CA TRP A 780 -33.41 -11.17 19.06
C TRP A 780 -32.68 -11.54 17.76
N ASN A 781 -32.16 -12.76 17.65
CA ASN A 781 -31.44 -13.29 16.49
C ASN A 781 -30.34 -12.33 16.00
N LEU A 782 -29.40 -11.99 16.89
CA LEU A 782 -28.36 -10.97 16.69
C LEU A 782 -27.14 -11.48 15.91
N PRO A 783 -26.43 -10.62 15.15
CA PRO A 783 -25.19 -10.95 14.46
C PRO A 783 -23.99 -10.99 15.43
N ALA A 784 -24.01 -11.95 16.37
CA ALA A 784 -23.06 -12.07 17.47
C ALA A 784 -22.26 -13.38 17.43
N LEU A 785 -20.93 -13.28 17.43
CA LEU A 785 -20.00 -14.42 17.51
C LEU A 785 -19.38 -14.46 18.91
N PHE A 786 -19.85 -15.36 19.77
CA PHE A 786 -19.41 -15.50 21.15
C PHE A 786 -18.20 -16.43 21.24
N GLY A 787 -16.99 -15.88 21.34
CA GLY A 787 -15.74 -16.63 21.35
C GLY A 787 -15.17 -16.88 22.74
N CYS A 788 -15.20 -18.13 23.20
CA CYS A 788 -14.52 -18.60 24.39
C CYS A 788 -13.06 -18.98 24.10
N GLU A 789 -12.09 -18.23 24.63
CA GLU A 789 -10.67 -18.63 24.65
C GLU A 789 -10.44 -19.68 25.75
N ASN A 790 -10.54 -20.96 25.38
CA ASN A 790 -10.30 -22.09 26.28
C ASN A 790 -8.80 -22.36 26.39
N ASN A 791 -8.16 -21.83 27.44
CA ASN A 791 -6.76 -22.08 27.79
C ASN A 791 -6.60 -23.32 28.72
N LYS A 792 -7.66 -24.11 28.89
CA LYS A 792 -7.80 -25.25 29.82
C LYS A 792 -7.70 -24.88 31.32
N TYR A 793 -7.52 -23.60 31.67
CA TYR A 793 -7.26 -23.12 33.03
C TYR A 793 -7.85 -21.71 33.22
N GLY A 794 -9.07 -21.65 33.75
CA GLY A 794 -9.75 -20.41 34.12
C GLY A 794 -9.22 -19.88 35.45
N MET A 795 -8.58 -18.71 35.43
CA MET A 795 -7.98 -18.06 36.61
C MET A 795 -7.08 -19.01 37.43
N GLY A 796 -6.24 -19.78 36.74
CA GLY A 796 -5.34 -20.78 37.35
C GLY A 796 -6.00 -22.09 37.79
N THR A 797 -7.33 -22.23 37.68
CA THR A 797 -8.05 -23.47 37.99
C THR A 797 -8.40 -24.23 36.72
N ALA A 798 -7.93 -25.48 36.62
CA ALA A 798 -8.19 -26.37 35.49
C ALA A 798 -9.69 -26.44 35.14
N ALA A 799 -10.03 -26.46 33.85
CA ALA A 799 -11.42 -26.38 33.36
C ALA A 799 -12.35 -27.43 33.99
N ALA A 800 -11.88 -28.68 34.14
CA ALA A 800 -12.63 -29.78 34.77
C ALA A 800 -12.88 -29.59 36.28
N ARG A 801 -12.21 -28.63 36.93
CA ARG A 801 -12.44 -28.23 38.33
C ARG A 801 -13.18 -26.90 38.46
N SER A 802 -13.06 -26.02 37.47
CA SER A 802 -13.74 -24.72 37.47
C SER A 802 -15.10 -24.76 36.77
N SER A 803 -15.51 -25.85 36.11
CA SER A 803 -16.86 -25.95 35.57
C SER A 803 -17.35 -27.38 35.29
N ALA A 804 -18.68 -27.53 35.23
CA ALA A 804 -19.38 -28.80 35.02
C ALA A 804 -19.48 -29.25 33.54
N LEU A 805 -19.48 -28.30 32.59
CA LEU A 805 -19.50 -28.59 31.15
C LEU A 805 -18.25 -28.01 30.49
N THR A 806 -17.21 -28.82 30.32
CA THR A 806 -15.90 -28.37 29.78
C THR A 806 -15.90 -28.11 28.28
N ASP A 807 -16.93 -28.56 27.56
CA ASP A 807 -17.20 -28.20 26.17
C ASP A 807 -17.91 -26.84 26.14
N TYR A 808 -17.14 -25.76 26.04
CA TYR A 808 -17.64 -24.40 26.05
C TYR A 808 -18.50 -24.09 24.83
N TYR A 809 -18.20 -24.70 23.67
CA TYR A 809 -18.99 -24.54 22.45
C TYR A 809 -20.45 -25.01 22.59
N LYS A 810 -20.73 -25.99 23.47
CA LYS A 810 -22.10 -26.50 23.76
C LYS A 810 -22.91 -25.62 24.71
N ARG A 811 -22.29 -24.62 25.36
CA ARG A 811 -22.95 -23.80 26.40
C ARG A 811 -24.03 -22.86 25.87
N GLY A 812 -24.06 -22.62 24.56
CA GLY A 812 -25.15 -21.92 23.90
C GLY A 812 -26.51 -22.63 24.04
N GLN A 813 -26.52 -23.94 24.35
CA GLN A 813 -27.71 -24.81 24.40
C GLN A 813 -28.51 -24.81 23.10
N TYR A 814 -29.35 -23.78 22.88
CA TYR A 814 -30.13 -23.51 21.67
C TYR A 814 -29.38 -22.61 20.65
N ILE A 815 -28.18 -22.13 20.99
CA ILE A 815 -27.26 -21.48 20.04
C ILE A 815 -26.30 -22.54 19.51
N PRO A 816 -26.18 -22.71 18.18
CA PRO A 816 -25.19 -23.61 17.58
C PRO A 816 -23.76 -23.28 17.99
N GLY A 817 -22.93 -24.32 18.04
CA GLY A 817 -21.58 -24.28 18.58
C GLY A 817 -20.54 -24.84 17.61
N LEU A 818 -19.36 -24.21 17.61
CA LEU A 818 -18.18 -24.70 16.89
C LEU A 818 -16.94 -24.61 17.79
N LYS A 819 -16.33 -25.75 18.08
CA LYS A 819 -15.01 -25.85 18.68
C LYS A 819 -13.96 -25.76 17.57
N VAL A 820 -12.87 -25.05 17.85
CA VAL A 820 -11.83 -24.71 16.87
C VAL A 820 -10.46 -24.99 17.47
N ASN A 821 -9.56 -25.55 16.68
CA ASN A 821 -8.14 -25.58 17.03
C ASN A 821 -7.56 -24.15 17.05
N GLY A 822 -7.53 -23.52 18.23
CA GLY A 822 -7.01 -22.18 18.44
C GLY A 822 -5.48 -22.07 18.40
N MET A 823 -4.78 -23.17 18.17
CA MET A 823 -3.33 -23.20 17.90
C MET A 823 -3.02 -23.19 16.40
N ASP A 824 -4.04 -23.27 15.53
CA ASP A 824 -3.92 -23.14 14.07
C ASP A 824 -4.64 -21.87 13.59
N VAL A 825 -3.86 -20.93 13.06
CA VAL A 825 -4.37 -19.64 12.55
C VAL A 825 -5.32 -19.81 11.35
N LEU A 826 -5.15 -20.86 10.55
CA LEU A 826 -5.99 -21.14 9.39
C LEU A 826 -7.33 -21.76 9.81
N ALA A 827 -7.34 -22.66 10.80
CA ALA A 827 -8.56 -23.13 11.45
C ALA A 827 -9.36 -21.99 12.09
N VAL A 828 -8.70 -21.09 12.83
CA VAL A 828 -9.35 -19.88 13.39
C VAL A 828 -9.95 -19.02 12.27
N LYS A 829 -9.17 -18.70 11.23
CA LYS A 829 -9.64 -17.90 10.09
C LYS A 829 -10.87 -18.52 9.43
N ALA A 830 -10.84 -19.82 9.15
CA ALA A 830 -11.94 -20.54 8.52
C ALA A 830 -13.20 -20.55 9.40
N ALA A 831 -13.07 -20.83 10.69
CA ALA A 831 -14.19 -20.80 11.64
C ALA A 831 -14.84 -19.41 11.74
N VAL A 832 -14.04 -18.35 11.83
CA VAL A 832 -14.53 -16.97 11.96
C VAL A 832 -15.16 -16.49 10.65
N LYS A 833 -14.56 -16.85 9.50
CA LYS A 833 -15.12 -16.55 8.17
C LYS A 833 -16.48 -17.22 7.97
N TYR A 834 -16.61 -18.49 8.39
CA TYR A 834 -17.87 -19.21 8.39
C TYR A 834 -18.90 -18.58 9.35
N GLY A 835 -18.48 -18.27 10.59
CA GLY A 835 -19.33 -17.58 11.56
C GLY A 835 -19.83 -16.22 11.06
N LYS A 836 -19.00 -15.47 10.35
CA LYS A 836 -19.40 -14.21 9.71
C LYS A 836 -20.41 -14.42 8.58
N GLN A 837 -20.23 -15.44 7.74
CA GLN A 837 -21.21 -15.79 6.70
C GLN A 837 -22.55 -16.22 7.31
N TRP A 838 -22.52 -16.91 8.44
CA TRP A 838 -23.70 -17.30 9.22
C TRP A 838 -24.47 -16.09 9.76
N THR A 839 -23.79 -15.11 10.35
CA THR A 839 -24.42 -13.88 10.85
C THR A 839 -24.87 -12.94 9.74
N ASP A 840 -24.11 -12.81 8.64
CA ASP A 840 -24.47 -12.00 7.46
C ASP A 840 -25.69 -12.56 6.70
N ALA A 841 -25.95 -13.87 6.85
CA ALA A 841 -27.14 -14.59 6.37
C ALA A 841 -28.34 -14.54 7.33
N ASP A 842 -28.27 -13.74 8.41
CA ASP A 842 -29.32 -13.57 9.40
C ASP A 842 -29.71 -14.86 10.17
N ASN A 843 -28.81 -15.86 10.27
CA ASN A 843 -29.04 -17.10 11.05
C ASN A 843 -28.92 -16.90 12.59
N GLY A 844 -28.57 -15.69 13.03
CA GLY A 844 -28.44 -15.32 14.44
C GLY A 844 -27.06 -15.60 15.04
N PRO A 845 -26.95 -15.71 16.38
CA PRO A 845 -25.67 -15.86 17.04
C PRO A 845 -25.04 -17.24 16.82
N LEU A 846 -23.73 -17.33 17.07
CA LEU A 846 -22.94 -18.56 17.08
C LEU A 846 -22.00 -18.57 18.29
N VAL A 847 -21.80 -19.72 18.93
CA VAL A 847 -20.81 -19.90 20.00
C VAL A 847 -19.56 -20.57 19.44
N LEU A 848 -18.40 -19.96 19.67
CA LEU A 848 -17.09 -20.45 19.25
C LEU A 848 -16.26 -20.83 20.48
N GLU A 849 -15.57 -21.97 20.45
CA GLU A 849 -14.55 -22.32 21.45
C GLU A 849 -13.18 -22.43 20.80
N TYR A 850 -12.30 -21.46 21.04
CA TYR A 850 -10.91 -21.53 20.62
C TYR A 850 -10.12 -22.34 21.65
N VAL A 851 -9.75 -23.56 21.30
CA VAL A 851 -8.89 -24.41 22.13
C VAL A 851 -7.44 -23.94 21.99
N THR A 852 -6.90 -23.33 23.05
CA THR A 852 -5.59 -22.66 23.03
C THR A 852 -4.67 -23.14 24.15
N TYR A 853 -3.38 -22.78 24.08
CA TYR A 853 -2.40 -23.03 25.11
C TYR A 853 -1.43 -21.85 25.27
N ARG A 854 -1.66 -21.01 26.29
CA ARG A 854 -0.72 -19.95 26.68
C ARG A 854 0.48 -20.55 27.44
N TYR A 855 1.68 -20.04 27.22
CA TYR A 855 2.89 -20.54 27.92
C TYR A 855 3.11 -19.93 29.32
N GLY A 856 2.48 -18.79 29.63
CA GLY A 856 2.45 -18.20 30.97
C GLY A 856 1.21 -18.60 31.78
N GLY A 857 1.29 -18.43 33.10
CA GLY A 857 0.14 -18.51 34.01
C GLY A 857 -0.84 -17.34 33.88
N HIS A 858 -1.79 -17.21 34.81
CA HIS A 858 -2.98 -16.36 34.68
C HIS A 858 -2.65 -14.92 34.31
N SER A 859 -1.65 -14.35 34.97
CA SER A 859 -1.11 -13.01 34.81
C SER A 859 0.40 -13.02 35.10
N MET A 860 1.10 -11.91 34.91
CA MET A 860 2.51 -11.80 35.31
C MET A 860 2.77 -11.94 36.83
N SER A 861 1.72 -11.85 37.67
CA SER A 861 1.81 -12.10 39.12
C SER A 861 1.49 -13.55 39.52
N ASP A 862 0.82 -14.32 38.65
CA ASP A 862 0.67 -15.77 38.76
C ASP A 862 1.40 -16.44 37.57
N PRO A 863 2.67 -16.81 37.71
CA PRO A 863 3.47 -17.37 36.62
C PRO A 863 3.00 -18.77 36.18
N GLY A 864 2.05 -19.41 36.89
CA GLY A 864 1.45 -20.69 36.50
C GLY A 864 2.26 -21.94 36.83
N THR A 865 3.42 -21.78 37.49
CA THR A 865 4.31 -22.87 37.92
C THR A 865 3.68 -23.83 38.93
N THR A 866 2.52 -23.49 39.49
CA THR A 866 1.76 -24.30 40.45
C THR A 866 0.76 -25.26 39.79
N TYR A 867 0.46 -25.08 38.50
CA TYR A 867 -0.55 -25.89 37.79
C TYR A 867 -0.17 -26.28 36.34
N ARG A 868 1.01 -25.87 35.86
CA ARG A 868 1.65 -26.33 34.62
C ARG A 868 3.11 -26.68 34.89
N THR A 869 3.56 -27.83 34.39
CA THR A 869 4.96 -28.23 34.53
C THR A 869 5.83 -27.63 33.43
N ARG A 870 7.16 -27.56 33.64
CA ARG A 870 8.08 -27.03 32.62
C ARG A 870 8.14 -27.95 31.40
N GLU A 871 8.03 -29.25 31.66
CA GLU A 871 8.05 -30.35 30.71
C GLU A 871 6.81 -30.30 29.82
N GLU A 872 5.63 -30.03 30.39
CA GLU A 872 4.38 -29.81 29.66
C GLU A 872 4.48 -28.60 28.72
N ILE A 873 4.95 -27.45 29.23
CA ILE A 873 5.12 -26.22 28.44
C ILE A 873 6.14 -26.43 27.31
N GLN A 874 7.26 -27.12 27.58
CA GLN A 874 8.28 -27.42 26.58
C GLN A 874 7.74 -28.36 25.48
N ARG A 875 6.98 -29.39 25.86
CA ARG A 875 6.29 -30.27 24.91
C ARG A 875 5.28 -29.51 24.06
N MET A 876 4.47 -28.63 24.63
CA MET A 876 3.51 -27.83 23.87
C MET A 876 4.22 -26.89 22.87
N ARG A 877 5.34 -26.28 23.27
CA ARG A 877 6.15 -25.44 22.38
C ARG A 877 6.79 -26.19 21.21
N SER A 878 7.14 -27.47 21.38
CA SER A 878 7.76 -28.26 20.30
C SER A 878 6.75 -28.96 19.40
N THR A 879 5.54 -29.22 19.87
CA THR A 879 4.52 -29.99 19.12
C THR A 879 3.39 -29.15 18.54
N ASN A 880 3.01 -28.03 19.20
CA ASN A 880 1.77 -27.32 18.95
C ASN A 880 1.91 -25.78 19.01
N ASP A 881 3.11 -25.22 18.78
CA ASP A 881 3.28 -23.76 18.74
C ASP A 881 2.74 -23.17 17.41
N PRO A 882 1.90 -22.11 17.44
CA PRO A 882 1.16 -21.64 16.27
C PRO A 882 2.06 -21.04 15.19
N ILE A 883 3.12 -20.34 15.59
CA ILE A 883 4.11 -19.76 14.68
C ILE A 883 4.90 -20.88 14.01
N SER A 884 5.33 -21.88 14.78
CA SER A 884 6.05 -23.05 14.27
C SER A 884 5.19 -23.90 13.32
N GLY A 885 3.90 -24.05 13.63
CA GLY A 885 2.92 -24.73 12.78
C GLY A 885 2.75 -24.05 11.42
N LEU A 886 2.46 -22.74 11.40
CA LEU A 886 2.36 -21.99 10.14
C LEU A 886 3.71 -21.97 9.39
N LYS A 887 4.84 -21.85 10.09
CA LYS A 887 6.18 -21.89 9.48
C LYS A 887 6.41 -23.18 8.70
N LYS A 888 6.02 -24.32 9.28
CA LYS A 888 6.11 -25.63 8.65
C LYS A 888 5.29 -25.66 7.36
N HIS A 889 4.04 -25.21 7.39
CA HIS A 889 3.20 -25.16 6.19
C HIS A 889 3.71 -24.18 5.12
N ILE A 890 4.24 -23.01 5.50
CA ILE A 890 4.86 -22.06 4.56
C ILE A 890 6.05 -22.68 3.82
N LEU A 891 6.85 -23.51 4.50
CA LEU A 891 7.96 -24.25 3.90
C LEU A 891 7.45 -25.42 3.02
N GLU A 892 6.49 -26.21 3.52
CA GLU A 892 5.90 -27.35 2.80
C GLU A 892 5.18 -26.95 1.51
N TRP A 893 4.54 -25.76 1.48
CA TRP A 893 3.80 -25.24 0.33
C TRP A 893 4.63 -24.33 -0.59
N GLU A 894 5.96 -24.29 -0.43
CA GLU A 894 6.89 -23.42 -1.18
C GLU A 894 6.44 -21.93 -1.20
N VAL A 895 5.88 -21.45 -0.09
CA VAL A 895 5.34 -20.08 0.03
C VAL A 895 6.45 -19.07 0.31
N ALA A 896 7.43 -19.46 1.13
CA ALA A 896 8.64 -18.68 1.41
C ALA A 896 9.84 -19.62 1.64
N SER A 897 11.06 -19.15 1.36
CA SER A 897 12.27 -19.89 1.74
C SER A 897 12.59 -19.77 3.23
N GLU A 898 13.45 -20.65 3.75
CA GLU A 898 13.88 -20.57 5.15
C GLU A 898 14.63 -19.26 5.46
N ASP A 899 15.38 -18.73 4.49
CA ASP A 899 16.13 -17.47 4.64
C ASP A 899 15.25 -16.22 4.48
N GLU A 900 14.18 -16.30 3.67
CA GLU A 900 13.11 -15.30 3.68
C GLU A 900 12.42 -15.28 5.06
N LEU A 901 12.08 -16.43 5.62
CA LEU A 901 11.48 -16.52 6.96
C LEU A 901 12.41 -16.01 8.07
N LYS A 902 13.72 -16.28 8.00
CA LYS A 902 14.72 -15.69 8.92
C LYS A 902 14.78 -14.17 8.79
N THR A 903 14.60 -13.64 7.58
CA THR A 903 14.53 -12.18 7.33
C THR A 903 13.26 -11.61 7.96
N ILE A 904 12.09 -12.21 7.75
CA ILE A 904 10.82 -11.82 8.38
C ILE A 904 10.92 -11.87 9.92
N ASP A 905 11.51 -12.94 10.49
CA ASP A 905 11.76 -13.09 11.93
C ASP A 905 12.69 -11.99 12.51
N LYS A 906 13.64 -11.51 11.70
CA LYS A 906 14.58 -10.44 12.07
C LYS A 906 13.91 -9.08 11.97
N ASP A 907 13.17 -8.81 10.91
CA ASP A 907 12.51 -7.53 10.66
C ASP A 907 11.38 -7.27 11.66
N ALA A 908 10.58 -8.29 11.97
CA ALA A 908 9.58 -8.22 13.04
C ALA A 908 10.21 -7.89 14.42
N ARG A 909 11.38 -8.48 14.72
CA ARG A 909 12.11 -8.24 15.97
C ARG A 909 12.73 -6.84 16.02
N ASN A 910 13.29 -6.37 14.90
CA ASN A 910 13.84 -5.01 14.80
C ASN A 910 12.73 -3.98 14.97
N HIS A 911 11.62 -4.12 14.24
CA HIS A 911 10.44 -3.26 14.34
C HIS A 911 9.92 -3.16 15.78
N VAL A 912 9.74 -4.29 16.48
CA VAL A 912 9.30 -4.29 17.88
C VAL A 912 10.33 -3.62 18.79
N ASN A 913 11.63 -3.88 18.61
CA ASN A 913 12.67 -3.25 19.44
C ASN A 913 12.72 -1.72 19.25
N GLU A 914 12.58 -1.22 18.02
CA GLU A 914 12.52 0.20 17.70
C GLU A 914 11.29 0.87 18.33
N GLU A 915 10.10 0.28 18.15
CA GLU A 915 8.85 0.79 18.72
C GLU A 915 8.83 0.74 20.25
N VAL A 916 9.44 -0.29 20.86
CA VAL A 916 9.65 -0.36 22.32
C VAL A 916 10.58 0.75 22.80
N ALA A 917 11.70 1.00 22.12
CA ALA A 917 12.63 2.07 22.49
C ALA A 917 11.96 3.46 22.42
N ILE A 918 11.13 3.69 21.38
CA ILE A 918 10.30 4.90 21.27
C ILE A 918 9.33 4.99 22.46
N ALA A 919 8.63 3.90 22.80
CA ALA A 919 7.69 3.87 23.93
C ALA A 919 8.36 4.11 25.29
N GLU A 920 9.57 3.59 25.50
CA GLU A 920 10.33 3.84 26.73
C GLU A 920 10.74 5.31 26.86
N ALA A 921 11.01 6.00 25.76
CA ALA A 921 11.38 7.41 25.71
C ALA A 921 10.18 8.39 25.79
N MET A 922 8.93 7.90 25.67
CA MET A 922 7.74 8.76 25.77
C MET A 922 7.60 9.41 27.17
N PRO A 923 7.09 10.65 27.26
CA PRO A 923 6.82 11.29 28.54
C PRO A 923 5.72 10.56 29.32
N VAL A 924 5.77 10.63 30.65
CA VAL A 924 4.64 10.29 31.52
C VAL A 924 3.53 11.34 31.40
N PRO A 925 2.25 10.99 31.61
CA PRO A 925 1.21 12.00 31.79
C PRO A 925 1.50 12.86 33.02
N GLU A 926 1.17 14.15 32.95
CA GLU A 926 1.31 15.05 34.10
C GLU A 926 0.38 14.62 35.23
N ALA A 927 0.88 14.65 36.47
CA ALA A 927 0.15 14.19 37.65
C ALA A 927 -0.82 15.25 38.19
N THR A 928 -1.68 15.80 37.32
CA THR A 928 -2.66 16.84 37.67
C THR A 928 -4.09 16.26 37.66
N PRO A 929 -5.02 16.80 38.48
CA PRO A 929 -6.42 16.38 38.45
C PRO A 929 -7.06 16.51 37.06
N GLN A 930 -6.68 17.54 36.29
CA GLN A 930 -7.18 17.80 34.95
C GLN A 930 -6.92 16.61 34.01
N ILE A 931 -5.69 16.08 34.00
CA ILE A 931 -5.29 14.96 33.13
C ILE A 931 -5.99 13.65 33.53
N LEU A 932 -6.30 13.46 34.82
CA LEU A 932 -7.05 12.31 35.32
C LEU A 932 -8.49 12.28 34.80
N TYR A 933 -9.13 13.45 34.69
CA TYR A 933 -10.53 13.58 34.26
C TYR A 933 -10.71 13.92 32.76
N GLU A 934 -9.63 14.15 32.03
CA GLU A 934 -9.59 14.30 30.57
C GLU A 934 -10.03 13.00 29.85
N ASP A 935 -10.65 13.13 28.68
CA ASP A 935 -11.04 12.03 27.77
C ASP A 935 -12.00 10.97 28.35
N ILE A 936 -12.70 11.25 29.46
CA ILE A 936 -13.72 10.34 30.02
C ILE A 936 -14.95 10.23 29.11
N TYR A 937 -15.32 11.34 28.44
CA TYR A 937 -16.43 11.42 27.50
C TYR A 937 -15.93 11.77 26.09
N VAL A 938 -16.77 11.58 25.08
CA VAL A 938 -16.49 12.05 23.72
C VAL A 938 -16.60 13.58 23.72
N ARG A 939 -15.65 14.29 23.11
CA ARG A 939 -15.64 15.76 23.08
C ARG A 939 -16.96 16.35 22.55
N GLY A 940 -17.58 17.21 23.37
CA GLY A 940 -18.91 17.77 23.15
C GLY A 940 -20.06 16.95 23.78
N SER A 941 -19.77 15.93 24.59
CA SER A 941 -20.76 15.12 25.33
C SER A 941 -20.49 15.03 26.83
N GLU A 942 -19.49 15.76 27.32
CA GLU A 942 -19.17 15.95 28.72
C GLU A 942 -20.39 16.50 29.48
N PRO A 943 -20.74 15.97 30.67
CA PRO A 943 -21.66 16.64 31.57
C PRO A 943 -20.99 17.91 32.14
N PRO A 944 -21.75 18.90 32.66
CA PRO A 944 -21.16 20.13 33.22
C PRO A 944 -20.15 19.87 34.34
N PHE A 945 -20.36 18.81 35.12
CA PHE A 945 -19.40 18.31 36.09
C PHE A 945 -19.56 16.80 36.29
N ILE A 946 -18.51 16.16 36.80
CA ILE A 946 -18.57 14.85 37.45
C ILE A 946 -18.25 14.98 38.93
N ARG A 947 -18.96 14.20 39.73
CA ARG A 947 -18.65 14.02 41.14
C ARG A 947 -17.44 13.10 41.29
N GLY A 948 -16.46 13.55 42.07
CA GLY A 948 -15.31 12.77 42.51
C GLY A 948 -15.67 11.80 43.64
N ARG A 949 -14.66 11.42 44.44
CA ARG A 949 -14.78 10.33 45.44
C ARG A 949 -15.50 10.77 46.72
N VAL A 950 -15.54 12.08 46.99
CA VAL A 950 -16.22 12.69 48.14
C VAL A 950 -17.22 13.75 47.65
N PRO A 951 -18.28 14.10 48.41
CA PRO A 951 -19.29 15.08 47.97
C PRO A 951 -18.73 16.44 47.53
N GLU A 952 -17.60 16.85 48.13
CA GLU A 952 -16.95 18.14 47.94
C GLU A 952 -15.96 18.15 46.76
N GLU A 953 -15.52 16.97 46.29
CA GLU A 953 -14.67 16.81 45.11
C GLU A 953 -15.59 16.79 43.89
N ASN A 954 -15.70 17.90 43.15
CA ASN A 954 -16.39 17.95 41.85
C ASN A 954 -15.40 18.45 40.80
N PHE A 955 -15.31 17.74 39.67
CA PHE A 955 -14.52 18.16 38.53
C PHE A 955 -15.46 18.72 37.46
N TYR A 956 -15.21 19.97 37.07
CA TYR A 956 -15.95 20.68 36.04
C TYR A 956 -15.18 20.57 34.72
N PHE A 957 -15.88 20.25 33.64
CA PHE A 957 -15.29 20.28 32.31
C PHE A 957 -15.29 21.72 31.80
N ALA A 958 -14.17 22.15 31.21
CA ALA A 958 -13.92 23.51 30.75
C ALA A 958 -14.37 23.74 29.29
#